data_AF-A0A6I9QX29-F1
#
_entry.id   AF-A0A6I9QX29-F1
#
_cell.length_a   1.000
_cell.length_b   1.000
_cell.length_c   1.000
_cell.angle_alpha   90.00
_cell.angle_beta   90.00
_cell.angle_gamma   90.00
#
_symmetry.space_group_name_H-M   'P 1'
#
loop_
_entity.id
_entity.type
_entity.pdbx_description
1 polymer ?
#
loop_
_entity_poly.entity_id
_entity_poly.type
_entity_poly.pdbx_seq_one_letter_code
_entity_poly.pdbx_strand_id
1 'polypeptide(L)'
;MSRSEEGARKETAVPNVSPTSIITNTNEMDRSVKNTNAMNGSIESANSTGGSLVPGATDNSQIEPKVGMMFYSEDRAYSFYNSYAKRKGFSVRKDHLSRRRDGSIRYRHYVCSNEGSRPAHRVHMARKSRPIERTNCLARIEFKVNNDNVWVVNKFMDEHNHPLASPNNSHMLRSHRKKLPVQRAVLTKLDCHGVKAAQLHNFQAEATHCTEDAGFVLRNQCNHLNTDRMRELDKGDAQFLLEFLKAKQSENPSFFYAIQLDGKERLTNCFWADAQSVIDYAYFGDAVTFDTTYRASGYDIPFAPFIGINNHKQIVIFGAALLLDESEESFVWLLKTFLAAMSGKQPKTIFTDQCLAMSKAITMCLPNTRHQFCLWHILQNAPIHLPSVCNSEPHFHREFENCIYAGGLEDDFHKKWENLITKYGLESNSWLKDLYAVREQWALVYHGNSFSATMTTKQWAENMEGLFKIHFYRKLPFTKFIIQYLKALVQLRDEELLEDYESWHTKPVLFVEIPMLIEAAEAYTRVVYEDFEYEYKSQLACLCEPVGIDGTVYTFRVYMPQKQGYGLVEFNPSDVVVACSCKKFESMGILCMHALKVLNNNNILDLPSQYILRRWTKDAKVEAVSNRHQSAVASDNQASLTLRYNHVCRKAIAIAVKSAVSKDALDILEHGLDRFIAEMEKVLHNDSTGKQTDDVNVNSMPQNPLETNQILFQRF
;
A
#
# COMPACT_ATOMS: atom_id res chain seq x y z
N MET A 1 -23.20 68.45 37.81
CA MET A 1 -24.31 68.22 38.75
C MET A 1 -24.72 66.76 38.64
N SER A 2 -24.61 66.04 39.77
CA SER A 2 -25.41 64.89 40.22
C SER A 2 -25.59 63.67 39.29
N ARG A 3 -24.99 62.51 39.60
CA ARG A 3 -25.45 61.45 40.56
C ARG A 3 -26.62 60.61 39.97
N SER A 4 -26.73 59.29 40.10
CA SER A 4 -26.00 58.28 40.90
C SER A 4 -26.61 56.88 40.68
N GLU A 5 -25.83 55.86 41.10
CA GLU A 5 -26.23 54.57 41.73
C GLU A 5 -26.75 53.40 40.86
N GLU A 6 -26.46 52.12 41.17
CA GLU A 6 -25.45 51.43 41.99
C GLU A 6 -25.67 49.91 41.78
N GLY A 7 -24.62 49.08 41.98
CA GLY A 7 -24.78 47.63 42.04
C GLY A 7 -23.52 46.80 41.83
N ALA A 8 -22.51 46.96 42.70
CA ALA A 8 -21.33 46.08 42.84
C ALA A 8 -21.72 44.75 43.54
N ARG A 9 -21.05 43.59 43.44
CA ARG A 9 -19.70 43.15 43.93
C ARG A 9 -19.74 41.60 43.82
N LYS A 10 -18.70 40.80 43.58
CA LYS A 10 -17.37 40.72 44.22
C LYS A 10 -16.48 39.75 43.42
N GLU A 11 -15.26 40.18 43.12
CA GLU A 11 -14.09 39.33 42.85
C GLU A 11 -13.54 38.74 44.16
N THR A 12 -12.74 37.68 44.11
CA THR A 12 -11.32 37.70 44.54
C THR A 12 -10.61 36.36 44.35
N ALA A 13 -9.30 36.45 44.15
CA ALA A 13 -8.36 35.44 43.67
C ALA A 13 -7.62 34.66 44.77
N VAL A 14 -7.11 33.45 44.40
CA VAL A 14 -5.76 32.84 44.57
C VAL A 14 -4.90 33.34 45.77
N PRO A 15 -4.24 32.49 46.61
CA PRO A 15 -3.01 31.75 46.21
C PRO A 15 -2.59 30.45 46.95
N ASN A 16 -1.53 29.85 46.37
CA ASN A 16 -0.59 28.82 46.84
C ASN A 16 -0.33 28.72 48.36
N VAL A 17 0.03 27.50 48.82
CA VAL A 17 1.23 27.13 49.62
C VAL A 17 1.03 25.76 50.31
N SER A 18 2.01 24.85 50.17
CA SER A 18 2.18 23.60 50.95
C SER A 18 2.61 23.91 52.40
N PRO A 19 2.36 23.06 53.41
CA PRO A 19 3.42 22.13 53.84
C PRO A 19 2.97 20.80 54.49
N THR A 20 3.93 19.86 54.55
CA THR A 20 4.24 18.83 55.58
C THR A 20 3.44 18.89 56.90
N SER A 21 3.04 17.77 57.54
CA SER A 21 3.92 16.98 58.44
C SER A 21 3.19 15.83 59.21
N ILE A 22 3.88 14.67 59.37
CA ILE A 22 3.96 13.76 60.57
C ILE A 22 2.69 12.90 60.88
N ILE A 23 2.73 11.56 60.97
CA ILE A 23 2.97 10.75 62.20
C ILE A 23 3.02 9.22 61.89
N THR A 24 4.16 8.61 62.28
CA THR A 24 4.45 7.27 62.88
C THR A 24 4.15 5.93 62.18
N ASN A 25 5.23 5.12 62.04
CA ASN A 25 5.51 3.79 62.65
C ASN A 25 4.33 2.78 62.75
N THR A 26 4.47 1.46 62.54
CA THR A 26 5.58 0.49 62.48
C THR A 26 4.95 -0.90 62.19
N ASN A 27 5.78 -1.87 61.78
CA ASN A 27 5.67 -3.33 61.92
C ASN A 27 5.66 -4.13 60.60
N GLU A 28 6.87 -4.47 60.13
CA GLU A 28 7.49 -5.82 60.22
C GLU A 28 6.55 -6.98 60.66
N MET A 29 6.55 -8.19 60.12
CA MET A 29 7.62 -9.19 59.89
C MET A 29 6.88 -10.38 59.19
N ASP A 30 7.35 -11.01 58.12
CA ASP A 30 8.48 -11.96 58.00
C ASP A 30 8.01 -13.42 57.78
N ARG A 31 8.87 -14.19 57.08
CA ARG A 31 8.98 -15.66 56.98
C ARG A 31 8.22 -16.44 55.90
N SER A 32 8.82 -16.41 54.70
CA SER A 32 9.68 -17.45 54.09
C SER A 32 9.69 -18.91 54.64
N VAL A 33 10.04 -19.82 53.70
CA VAL A 33 10.71 -21.15 53.81
C VAL A 33 9.74 -22.35 53.70
N LYS A 34 9.53 -22.92 52.50
CA LYS A 34 10.34 -23.87 51.67
C LYS A 34 10.09 -25.35 51.98
N ASN A 35 10.04 -26.11 50.88
CA ASN A 35 10.48 -27.50 50.68
C ASN A 35 9.60 -28.61 51.28
N THR A 36 9.40 -29.80 50.69
CA THR A 36 9.77 -30.48 49.42
C THR A 36 9.13 -31.88 49.49
N ASN A 37 8.92 -32.53 48.33
CA ASN A 37 8.87 -34.00 48.14
C ASN A 37 7.63 -34.75 48.70
N ALA A 38 7.10 -35.85 48.14
CA ALA A 38 7.38 -36.65 46.96
C ALA A 38 6.25 -37.69 46.75
N MET A 39 6.21 -38.24 45.53
CA MET A 39 5.93 -39.64 45.16
C MET A 39 4.53 -40.28 45.24
N ASN A 40 4.22 -40.89 44.08
CA ASN A 40 3.54 -42.18 43.82
C ASN A 40 2.08 -42.32 44.30
N GLY A 41 1.11 -42.71 43.48
CA GLY A 41 1.13 -43.56 42.28
C GLY A 41 0.27 -44.79 42.56
N SER A 42 -0.43 -45.28 41.52
CA SER A 42 -0.97 -46.65 41.41
C SER A 42 -2.32 -46.96 42.10
N ILE A 43 -3.24 -47.80 41.60
CA ILE A 43 -3.31 -48.71 40.44
C ILE A 43 -4.79 -49.21 40.32
N GLU A 44 -5.25 -49.34 39.07
CA GLU A 44 -6.05 -50.40 38.41
C GLU A 44 -7.25 -51.10 39.12
N SER A 45 -8.43 -51.05 38.49
CA SER A 45 -9.11 -52.16 37.73
C SER A 45 -9.98 -53.08 38.61
N ALA A 46 -11.11 -53.66 38.21
CA ALA A 46 -11.54 -54.11 36.90
C ALA A 46 -13.07 -54.27 36.75
N ASN A 47 -13.44 -54.40 35.48
CA ASN A 47 -14.71 -54.60 34.77
C ASN A 47 -15.81 -55.57 35.28
N SER A 48 -17.03 -55.28 34.82
CA SER A 48 -18.03 -56.15 34.12
C SER A 48 -19.47 -55.75 34.57
N THR A 49 -20.57 -55.70 33.82
CA THR A 49 -20.98 -55.97 32.42
C THR A 49 -22.38 -55.33 32.24
N GLY A 50 -22.81 -54.98 31.02
CA GLY A 50 -24.25 -54.80 30.69
C GLY A 50 -24.58 -53.54 29.90
N GLY A 51 -24.87 -53.70 28.61
CA GLY A 51 -24.88 -52.62 27.60
C GLY A 51 -26.21 -51.92 27.32
N SER A 52 -26.13 -50.86 26.50
CA SER A 52 -27.11 -50.56 25.44
C SER A 52 -26.57 -49.48 24.49
N LEU A 53 -26.37 -49.91 23.24
CA LEU A 53 -26.41 -49.23 21.94
C LEU A 53 -26.26 -47.69 21.86
N VAL A 54 -25.17 -47.29 21.21
CA VAL A 54 -24.93 -45.98 20.57
C VAL A 54 -25.63 -45.96 19.20
N PRO A 55 -26.20 -44.80 18.81
CA PRO A 55 -25.87 -44.17 17.52
C PRO A 55 -25.40 -42.74 17.81
N GLY A 56 -24.19 -42.33 17.47
CA GLY A 56 -23.65 -42.31 16.13
C GLY A 56 -23.46 -40.83 15.80
N ALA A 57 -22.23 -40.34 15.95
CA ALA A 57 -21.87 -38.96 15.73
C ALA A 57 -22.15 -38.54 14.28
N THR A 58 -23.14 -37.68 14.08
CA THR A 58 -23.39 -37.02 12.79
C THR A 58 -22.63 -35.70 12.74
N ASP A 59 -21.58 -35.70 11.92
CA ASP A 59 -21.24 -34.70 10.91
C ASP A 59 -21.67 -33.24 11.19
N ASN A 60 -20.68 -32.38 11.42
CA ASN A 60 -20.83 -30.96 11.75
C ASN A 60 -21.17 -30.14 10.48
N SER A 61 -22.27 -30.51 9.82
CA SER A 61 -22.81 -29.85 8.65
C SER A 61 -23.27 -28.43 8.97
N GLN A 62 -23.05 -27.52 8.03
CA GLN A 62 -23.27 -26.08 8.15
C GLN A 62 -24.76 -25.76 8.39
N ILE A 63 -25.13 -25.51 9.65
CA ILE A 63 -26.52 -25.26 10.04
C ILE A 63 -26.99 -23.87 9.55
N GLU A 64 -27.99 -23.84 8.68
CA GLU A 64 -28.70 -22.63 8.23
C GLU A 64 -29.80 -22.20 9.24
N PRO A 65 -30.07 -20.89 9.42
CA PRO A 65 -31.16 -20.42 10.26
C PRO A 65 -32.52 -20.91 9.77
N LYS A 66 -33.29 -21.56 10.63
CA LYS A 66 -34.68 -21.98 10.35
C LYS A 66 -35.63 -21.44 11.39
N VAL A 67 -36.85 -21.11 10.96
CA VAL A 67 -37.94 -20.73 11.86
C VAL A 67 -38.20 -21.88 12.84
N GLY A 68 -38.33 -21.56 14.13
CA GLY A 68 -38.50 -22.52 15.22
C GLY A 68 -37.22 -22.94 15.94
N MET A 69 -36.02 -22.56 15.48
CA MET A 69 -34.78 -22.79 16.24
C MET A 69 -34.78 -22.06 17.57
N MET A 70 -34.28 -22.70 18.63
CA MET A 70 -34.31 -22.18 20.00
C MET A 70 -32.91 -21.91 20.55
N PHE A 71 -32.77 -20.81 21.29
CA PHE A 71 -31.54 -20.40 21.97
C PHE A 71 -31.84 -19.97 23.40
N TYR A 72 -30.90 -20.19 24.31
CA TYR A 72 -31.10 -19.94 25.75
C TYR A 72 -30.41 -18.65 26.24
N SER A 73 -29.92 -17.81 25.33
CA SER A 73 -29.42 -16.46 25.65
C SER A 73 -29.37 -15.55 24.42
N GLU A 74 -29.43 -14.22 24.65
CA GLU A 74 -29.24 -13.22 23.59
C GLU A 74 -27.89 -13.43 22.88
N ASP A 75 -26.83 -13.71 23.65
CA ASP A 75 -25.47 -13.89 23.12
C ASP A 75 -25.33 -15.12 22.24
N ARG A 76 -26.00 -16.24 22.58
CA ARG A 76 -26.00 -17.44 21.73
C ARG A 76 -26.80 -17.22 20.46
N ALA A 77 -27.96 -16.57 20.55
CA ALA A 77 -28.78 -16.21 19.39
C ALA A 77 -28.03 -15.26 18.44
N TYR A 78 -27.38 -14.23 18.99
CA TYR A 78 -26.55 -13.31 18.21
C TYR A 78 -25.33 -14.02 17.62
N SER A 79 -24.60 -14.83 18.40
CA SER A 79 -23.41 -15.53 17.92
C SER A 79 -23.72 -16.53 16.81
N PHE A 80 -24.87 -17.21 16.89
CA PHE A 80 -25.35 -18.08 15.82
C PHE A 80 -25.58 -17.30 14.53
N TYR A 81 -26.38 -16.23 14.58
CA TYR A 81 -26.68 -15.43 13.40
C TYR A 81 -25.44 -14.69 12.86
N ASN A 82 -24.56 -14.23 13.73
CA ASN A 82 -23.29 -13.62 13.34
C ASN A 82 -22.36 -14.65 12.69
N SER A 83 -22.34 -15.90 13.15
CA SER A 83 -21.56 -16.97 12.51
C SER A 83 -22.12 -17.34 11.13
N TYR A 84 -23.44 -17.37 11.00
CA TYR A 84 -24.12 -17.50 9.71
C TYR A 84 -23.76 -16.36 8.76
N ALA A 85 -23.88 -15.12 9.22
CA ALA A 85 -23.58 -13.92 8.44
C ALA A 85 -22.11 -13.88 7.99
N LYS A 86 -21.18 -14.33 8.83
CA LYS A 86 -19.76 -14.46 8.48
C LYS A 86 -19.56 -15.42 7.30
N ARG A 87 -20.22 -16.58 7.32
CA ARG A 87 -20.11 -17.57 6.23
C ARG A 87 -20.75 -17.07 4.95
N LYS A 88 -21.90 -16.39 5.07
CA LYS A 88 -22.65 -15.87 3.92
C LYS A 88 -22.03 -14.58 3.34
N GLY A 89 -21.25 -13.84 4.12
CA GLY A 89 -20.53 -12.66 3.64
C GLY A 89 -21.19 -11.31 3.91
N PHE A 90 -21.96 -11.15 4.99
CA PHE A 90 -22.56 -9.85 5.34
C PHE A 90 -22.36 -9.48 6.81
N SER A 91 -22.48 -8.20 7.15
CA SER A 91 -22.37 -7.72 8.53
C SER A 91 -23.73 -7.68 9.23
N VAL A 92 -23.77 -8.06 10.51
CA VAL A 92 -24.98 -8.01 11.34
C VAL A 92 -25.04 -6.72 12.15
N ARG A 93 -26.21 -6.07 12.15
CA ARG A 93 -26.55 -4.95 13.04
C ARG A 93 -27.65 -5.36 14.01
N LYS A 94 -27.55 -4.92 15.26
CA LYS A 94 -28.65 -5.02 16.23
C LYS A 94 -29.68 -3.94 15.93
N ASP A 95 -30.92 -4.33 15.65
CA ASP A 95 -32.01 -3.42 15.32
C ASP A 95 -33.09 -3.45 16.41
N HIS A 96 -34.37 -3.38 16.03
CA HIS A 96 -35.49 -3.19 16.93
C HIS A 96 -35.50 -4.18 18.11
N LEU A 97 -35.76 -3.64 19.30
CA LEU A 97 -35.93 -4.35 20.55
C LEU A 97 -37.30 -4.01 21.13
N SER A 98 -38.19 -4.99 21.19
CA SER A 98 -39.48 -4.86 21.86
C SER A 98 -39.40 -5.48 23.25
N ARG A 99 -39.87 -4.75 24.27
CA ARG A 99 -39.93 -5.22 25.67
C ARG A 99 -41.38 -5.40 26.12
N ARG A 100 -41.61 -6.35 27.02
CA ARG A 100 -42.86 -6.49 27.78
C ARG A 100 -42.95 -5.42 28.87
N ARG A 101 -44.11 -5.32 29.53
CA ARG A 101 -44.34 -4.35 30.63
C ARG A 101 -43.44 -4.58 31.86
N ASP A 102 -43.00 -5.81 32.06
CA ASP A 102 -42.07 -6.23 33.13
C ASP A 102 -40.58 -5.94 32.80
N GLY A 103 -40.29 -5.34 31.64
CA GLY A 103 -38.93 -5.06 31.18
C GLY A 103 -38.24 -6.22 30.46
N SER A 104 -38.83 -7.43 30.45
CA SER A 104 -38.30 -8.59 29.71
C SER A 104 -38.39 -8.39 28.19
N ILE A 105 -37.46 -8.99 27.45
CA ILE A 105 -37.44 -8.89 25.99
C ILE A 105 -38.61 -9.72 25.42
N ARG A 106 -39.36 -9.15 24.47
CA ARG A 106 -40.45 -9.83 23.74
C ARG A 106 -40.02 -10.20 22.33
N TYR A 107 -39.41 -9.24 21.61
CA TYR A 107 -38.89 -9.42 20.26
C TYR A 107 -37.54 -8.73 20.10
N ARG A 108 -36.66 -9.32 19.29
CA ARG A 108 -35.38 -8.73 18.91
C ARG A 108 -35.06 -9.03 17.45
N HIS A 109 -34.70 -7.99 16.71
CA HIS A 109 -34.34 -8.12 15.30
C HIS A 109 -32.83 -7.96 15.11
N TYR A 110 -32.24 -8.84 14.29
CA TYR A 110 -30.89 -8.67 13.77
C TYR A 110 -30.97 -8.59 12.24
N VAL A 111 -30.34 -7.56 11.69
CA VAL A 111 -30.55 -7.12 10.31
C VAL A 111 -29.20 -7.03 9.59
N CYS A 112 -29.21 -7.07 8.25
CA CYS A 112 -28.03 -6.75 7.46
C CYS A 112 -27.55 -5.31 7.73
N SER A 113 -26.25 -5.06 7.70
CA SER A 113 -25.67 -3.71 7.79
C SER A 113 -26.21 -2.74 6.74
N ASN A 114 -26.61 -3.27 5.58
CA ASN A 114 -27.09 -2.50 4.44
C ASN A 114 -28.61 -2.28 4.48
N GLU A 115 -29.28 -2.67 5.57
CA GLU A 115 -30.73 -2.48 5.76
C GLU A 115 -31.10 -0.99 5.94
N GLY A 116 -32.24 -0.63 5.37
CA GLY A 116 -32.83 0.70 5.41
C GLY A 116 -32.20 1.66 4.41
N SER A 117 -32.69 2.90 4.39
CA SER A 117 -32.14 4.00 3.61
C SER A 117 -31.56 5.03 4.56
N ARG A 118 -30.59 5.80 4.07
CA ARG A 118 -30.16 7.00 4.78
C ARG A 118 -31.18 8.11 4.46
N PRO A 119 -31.74 8.81 5.46
CA PRO A 119 -32.55 10.00 5.18
C PRO A 119 -31.72 10.97 4.36
N ALA A 120 -32.29 11.54 3.30
CA ALA A 120 -31.65 12.58 2.51
C ALA A 120 -31.36 13.76 3.44
N HIS A 121 -30.11 13.87 3.90
CA HIS A 121 -29.73 15.03 4.68
C HIS A 121 -29.70 16.19 3.70
N ARG A 122 -30.62 17.15 3.87
CA ARG A 122 -30.47 18.46 3.24
C ARG A 122 -29.08 18.96 3.62
N VAL A 123 -28.33 19.28 2.58
CA VAL A 123 -26.97 19.82 2.57
C VAL A 123 -26.73 20.69 3.82
N HIS A 124 -25.77 20.31 4.67
CA HIS A 124 -24.81 21.20 5.32
C HIS A 124 -23.91 20.44 6.32
N MET A 125 -22.60 20.54 6.08
CA MET A 125 -21.50 20.52 7.06
C MET A 125 -21.26 19.25 7.89
N ALA A 126 -20.99 18.13 7.22
CA ALA A 126 -20.02 17.16 7.77
C ALA A 126 -18.75 17.26 6.92
N ARG A 127 -17.57 17.45 7.55
CA ARG A 127 -16.27 17.62 6.86
C ARG A 127 -15.89 16.43 5.96
N LYS A 128 -16.54 15.27 6.09
CA LYS A 128 -16.57 14.16 5.12
C LYS A 128 -17.94 13.47 5.19
N SER A 129 -18.65 13.35 4.07
CA SER A 129 -19.85 12.51 3.99
C SER A 129 -19.44 11.04 4.06
N ARG A 130 -19.98 10.30 5.04
CA ARG A 130 -19.72 8.85 5.12
C ARG A 130 -20.27 8.16 3.86
N PRO A 131 -19.54 7.20 3.26
CA PRO A 131 -20.01 6.43 2.12
C PRO A 131 -21.40 5.79 2.34
N ILE A 132 -22.14 5.57 1.25
CA ILE A 132 -23.46 4.95 1.32
C ILE A 132 -23.28 3.43 1.50
N GLU A 133 -23.42 2.96 2.73
CA GLU A 133 -23.42 1.53 3.07
C GLU A 133 -24.83 0.90 2.96
N ARG A 134 -25.89 1.73 2.90
CA ARG A 134 -27.29 1.30 3.01
C ARG A 134 -27.97 1.23 1.65
N THR A 135 -28.45 0.04 1.30
CA THR A 135 -29.09 -0.26 0.01
C THR A 135 -30.57 -0.62 0.15
N ASN A 136 -31.20 -0.38 1.31
CA ASN A 136 -32.52 -0.93 1.67
C ASN A 136 -32.57 -2.47 1.63
N CYS A 137 -31.49 -3.15 1.99
CA CYS A 137 -31.46 -4.61 2.07
C CYS A 137 -32.52 -5.12 3.06
N LEU A 138 -33.27 -6.17 2.72
CA LEU A 138 -34.35 -6.71 3.58
C LEU A 138 -33.92 -7.90 4.44
N ALA A 139 -32.73 -8.47 4.22
CA ALA A 139 -32.22 -9.59 5.00
C ALA A 139 -32.20 -9.33 6.51
N ARG A 140 -32.93 -10.16 7.26
CA ARG A 140 -33.02 -10.10 8.73
C ARG A 140 -33.50 -11.40 9.36
N ILE A 141 -33.17 -11.56 10.63
CA ILE A 141 -33.72 -12.59 11.52
C ILE A 141 -34.45 -11.93 12.69
N GLU A 142 -35.61 -12.47 13.03
CA GLU A 142 -36.45 -11.99 14.13
C GLU A 142 -36.56 -13.09 15.18
N PHE A 143 -36.21 -12.77 16.43
CA PHE A 143 -36.35 -13.65 17.58
C PHE A 143 -37.54 -13.23 18.42
N LYS A 144 -38.38 -14.21 18.79
CA LYS A 144 -39.43 -14.08 19.81
C LYS A 144 -38.93 -14.73 21.09
N VAL A 145 -39.03 -14.00 22.20
CA VAL A 145 -38.51 -14.45 23.49
C VAL A 145 -39.69 -14.82 24.41
N ASN A 146 -39.72 -16.04 24.92
CA ASN A 146 -40.74 -16.52 25.85
C ASN A 146 -40.49 -15.99 27.28
N ASN A 147 -41.42 -16.21 28.21
CA ASN A 147 -41.26 -15.75 29.60
C ASN A 147 -40.06 -16.43 30.29
N ASP A 148 -39.70 -17.65 29.89
CA ASP A 148 -38.54 -18.41 30.39
C ASP A 148 -37.21 -18.00 29.73
N ASN A 149 -37.17 -16.83 29.07
CA ASN A 149 -36.00 -16.30 28.37
C ASN A 149 -35.44 -17.23 27.27
N VAL A 150 -36.30 -18.07 26.69
CA VAL A 150 -35.99 -18.90 25.51
C VAL A 150 -36.26 -18.09 24.24
N TRP A 151 -35.25 -17.95 23.40
CA TRP A 151 -35.24 -17.19 22.14
C TRP A 151 -35.57 -18.12 20.97
N VAL A 152 -36.72 -17.94 20.34
CA VAL A 152 -37.17 -18.74 19.19
C VAL A 152 -37.09 -17.91 17.92
N VAL A 153 -36.51 -18.46 16.86
CA VAL A 153 -36.53 -17.81 15.53
C VAL A 153 -37.97 -17.74 15.03
N ASN A 154 -38.52 -16.53 14.96
CA ASN A 154 -39.90 -16.26 14.54
C ASN A 154 -39.99 -16.03 13.02
N LYS A 155 -39.02 -15.31 12.47
CA LYS A 155 -38.95 -15.00 11.03
C LYS A 155 -37.50 -14.94 10.58
N PHE A 156 -37.25 -15.40 9.37
CA PHE A 156 -35.95 -15.33 8.72
C PHE A 156 -36.15 -14.94 7.25
N MET A 157 -35.42 -13.91 6.79
CA MET A 157 -35.40 -13.44 5.41
C MET A 157 -33.95 -13.35 4.96
N ASP A 158 -33.65 -13.96 3.81
CA ASP A 158 -32.28 -14.27 3.39
C ASP A 158 -31.85 -13.57 2.08
N GLU A 159 -32.75 -12.79 1.49
CA GLU A 159 -32.51 -12.10 0.22
C GLU A 159 -31.70 -10.81 0.42
N HIS A 160 -30.62 -10.68 -0.34
CA HIS A 160 -29.74 -9.51 -0.37
C HIS A 160 -29.81 -8.82 -1.73
N ASN A 161 -29.75 -7.48 -1.72
CA ASN A 161 -29.77 -6.64 -2.94
C ASN A 161 -28.42 -5.95 -3.21
N HIS A 162 -27.36 -6.46 -2.60
CA HIS A 162 -26.00 -5.98 -2.74
C HIS A 162 -25.05 -7.19 -2.82
N PRO A 163 -23.86 -7.03 -3.43
CA PRO A 163 -22.85 -8.08 -3.41
C PRO A 163 -22.52 -8.50 -1.98
N LEU A 164 -22.35 -9.81 -1.77
CA LEU A 164 -21.88 -10.38 -0.52
C LEU A 164 -20.35 -10.48 -0.55
N ALA A 165 -19.71 -10.23 0.57
CA ALA A 165 -18.26 -10.40 0.69
C ALA A 165 -17.92 -11.88 0.53
N SER A 166 -16.88 -12.20 -0.25
CA SER A 166 -16.38 -13.56 -0.35
C SER A 166 -16.00 -14.09 1.05
N PRO A 167 -16.01 -15.42 1.27
CA PRO A 167 -15.55 -16.02 2.53
C PRO A 167 -14.17 -15.50 2.98
N ASN A 168 -13.30 -15.19 2.00
CA ASN A 168 -11.97 -14.61 2.20
C ASN A 168 -12.01 -13.20 2.78
N ASN A 169 -13.00 -12.39 2.41
CA ASN A 169 -13.17 -11.02 2.89
C ASN A 169 -14.10 -10.92 4.10
N SER A 170 -14.65 -12.06 4.57
CA SER A 170 -15.59 -12.09 5.70
C SER A 170 -15.02 -11.56 7.01
N HIS A 171 -13.69 -11.54 7.17
CA HIS A 171 -13.01 -11.00 8.34
C HIS A 171 -12.91 -9.45 8.32
N MET A 172 -13.08 -8.83 7.15
CA MET A 172 -13.06 -7.37 6.98
C MET A 172 -14.42 -6.72 7.25
N LEU A 173 -15.50 -7.53 7.23
CA LEU A 173 -16.87 -7.13 7.59
C LEU A 173 -16.93 -6.56 9.01
N ARG A 174 -17.69 -5.47 9.21
CA ARG A 174 -17.75 -4.72 10.46
C ARG A 174 -18.12 -5.57 11.69
N SER A 175 -19.05 -6.51 11.57
CA SER A 175 -19.44 -7.42 12.67
C SER A 175 -18.43 -8.54 12.94
N HIS A 176 -17.42 -8.65 12.08
CA HIS A 176 -16.38 -9.68 12.10
C HIS A 176 -14.95 -9.12 12.16
N ARG A 177 -14.78 -7.78 12.12
CA ARG A 177 -13.51 -7.07 12.35
C ARG A 177 -12.99 -7.43 13.73
N LYS A 178 -12.24 -8.52 13.80
CA LYS A 178 -11.19 -8.74 14.78
C LYS A 178 -9.91 -8.28 14.10
N LYS A 179 -9.02 -7.57 14.81
CA LYS A 179 -7.68 -7.22 14.31
C LYS A 179 -7.11 -8.45 13.60
N LEU A 180 -6.60 -8.27 12.37
CA LEU A 180 -6.12 -9.35 11.51
C LEU A 180 -5.32 -10.39 12.33
N PRO A 181 -5.69 -11.69 12.27
CA PRO A 181 -4.89 -12.77 12.85
C PRO A 181 -3.46 -12.81 12.30
N VAL A 182 -3.19 -12.14 11.19
CA VAL A 182 -1.86 -12.00 10.56
C VAL A 182 -0.88 -11.26 11.47
N GLN A 183 -1.36 -10.34 12.32
CA GLN A 183 -0.52 -9.79 13.39
C GLN A 183 -0.04 -10.90 14.34
N ARG A 184 -0.89 -11.87 14.69
CA ARG A 184 -0.48 -13.00 15.55
C ARG A 184 0.30 -14.06 14.79
N ALA A 185 -0.07 -14.45 13.57
CA ALA A 185 0.64 -15.52 12.86
C ALA A 185 2.06 -15.12 12.46
N VAL A 186 2.27 -13.88 12.00
CA VAL A 186 3.63 -13.37 11.72
C VAL A 186 4.40 -13.17 13.03
N LEU A 187 3.77 -12.72 14.13
CA LEU A 187 4.43 -12.57 15.44
C LEU A 187 4.65 -13.90 16.20
N THR A 188 3.88 -14.95 15.94
CA THR A 188 3.94 -16.25 16.66
C THR A 188 4.67 -17.32 15.84
N LYS A 189 4.80 -17.17 14.51
CA LYS A 189 5.61 -18.04 13.62
C LYS A 189 6.92 -17.40 13.15
N LEU A 190 7.33 -16.27 13.71
CA LEU A 190 8.74 -15.87 13.69
C LEU A 190 9.50 -16.71 14.75
N ASP A 191 9.44 -18.04 14.61
CA ASP A 191 10.49 -18.93 15.11
C ASP A 191 11.71 -18.71 14.19
N CYS A 192 12.27 -17.50 14.26
CA CYS A 192 13.62 -17.28 13.79
C CYS A 192 14.49 -18.04 14.78
N HIS A 193 15.18 -19.08 14.30
CA HIS A 193 16.14 -19.88 15.06
C HIS A 193 17.02 -19.00 15.97
N GLY A 194 16.60 -18.78 17.23
CA GLY A 194 17.35 -18.05 18.25
C GLY A 194 16.65 -16.92 19.01
N VAL A 195 15.47 -16.41 18.63
CA VAL A 195 14.83 -15.30 19.38
C VAL A 195 13.67 -15.81 20.26
N LYS A 196 13.90 -15.91 21.57
CA LYS A 196 12.87 -16.37 22.53
C LYS A 196 11.68 -15.41 22.56
N ALA A 197 10.47 -15.95 22.43
CA ALA A 197 9.18 -15.25 22.52
C ALA A 197 9.01 -14.33 23.76
N ALA A 198 9.77 -14.56 24.83
CA ALA A 198 9.76 -13.73 26.05
C ALA A 198 10.32 -12.31 25.84
N GLN A 199 11.25 -12.10 24.90
CA GLN A 199 11.75 -10.75 24.61
C GLN A 199 10.70 -9.92 23.87
N LEU A 200 9.82 -10.54 23.08
CA LEU A 200 8.78 -9.86 22.30
C LEU A 200 7.70 -9.19 23.18
N HIS A 201 7.37 -9.80 24.32
CA HIS A 201 6.31 -9.31 25.21
C HIS A 201 6.75 -8.08 26.05
N ASN A 202 8.04 -7.94 26.35
CA ASN A 202 8.55 -6.79 27.12
C ASN A 202 8.58 -5.49 26.30
N PHE A 203 8.55 -5.55 24.97
CA PHE A 203 8.62 -4.36 24.10
C PHE A 203 7.30 -3.57 23.96
N GLN A 204 6.17 -4.16 24.34
CA GLN A 204 4.87 -3.47 24.20
C GLN A 204 4.64 -2.42 25.29
N ALA A 205 5.42 -2.46 26.37
CA ALA A 205 5.35 -1.52 27.49
C ALA A 205 6.30 -0.31 27.34
N GLU A 206 7.37 -0.42 26.57
CA GLU A 206 8.38 0.64 26.39
C GLU A 206 8.08 1.59 25.20
N ALA A 207 7.14 1.24 24.33
CA ALA A 207 6.77 2.03 23.15
C ALA A 207 6.06 3.36 23.47
N THR A 208 5.66 3.58 24.72
CA THR A 208 4.89 4.76 25.17
C THR A 208 5.70 5.87 25.83
N HIS A 209 7.00 5.68 26.07
CA HIS A 209 7.82 6.71 26.73
C HIS A 209 9.22 6.79 26.12
N CYS A 210 9.45 7.75 25.22
CA CYS A 210 10.71 8.51 25.17
C CYS A 210 10.56 9.73 24.25
N THR A 211 10.81 10.89 24.85
CA THR A 211 10.85 12.22 24.24
C THR A 211 12.15 12.47 23.47
N GLU A 212 12.03 13.40 22.54
CA GLU A 212 13.01 13.99 21.61
C GLU A 212 14.38 14.28 22.24
N ASP A 213 15.47 14.01 21.50
CA ASP A 213 16.49 15.03 21.28
C ASP A 213 17.40 14.78 20.05
N ALA A 214 17.65 15.89 19.37
CA ALA A 214 18.73 16.33 18.46
C ALA A 214 19.34 15.44 17.36
N GLY A 215 19.31 16.00 16.13
CA GLY A 215 20.53 16.15 15.32
C GLY A 215 20.53 15.51 13.94
N PHE A 216 19.81 16.09 12.97
CA PHE A 216 20.02 15.77 11.55
C PHE A 216 21.36 16.34 11.07
N VAL A 217 22.34 15.47 10.87
CA VAL A 217 23.52 15.75 10.05
C VAL A 217 23.50 14.76 8.89
N LEU A 218 22.88 15.14 7.78
CA LEU A 218 23.10 14.49 6.49
C LEU A 218 24.49 14.92 6.01
N ARG A 219 25.47 14.08 6.30
CA ARG A 219 26.86 14.30 5.89
C ARG A 219 27.00 14.00 4.40
N ASN A 220 26.74 15.02 3.57
CA ASN A 220 27.17 15.06 2.17
C ASN A 220 28.70 15.21 2.11
N GLN A 221 29.43 14.14 2.40
CA GLN A 221 30.82 13.95 2.01
C GLN A 221 30.97 12.49 1.59
N CYS A 222 30.76 12.24 0.30
CA CYS A 222 31.07 10.96 -0.32
C CYS A 222 32.60 10.73 -0.36
N ASN A 223 32.94 9.45 -0.25
CA ASN A 223 34.15 8.80 -0.79
C ASN A 223 35.47 8.95 -0.01
N HIS A 224 35.57 8.32 1.17
CA HIS A 224 36.78 7.52 1.49
C HIS A 224 36.70 6.64 2.75
N LEU A 225 35.65 6.71 3.57
CA LEU A 225 35.64 6.05 4.90
C LEU A 225 34.55 4.99 5.12
N ASN A 226 33.73 4.68 4.09
CA ASN A 226 32.54 3.83 4.27
C ASN A 226 32.67 2.38 3.75
N THR A 227 33.75 2.03 3.04
CA THR A 227 33.86 0.75 2.32
C THR A 227 34.05 -0.48 3.21
N ASP A 228 34.35 -0.32 4.50
CA ASP A 228 34.66 -1.44 5.39
C ASP A 228 33.45 -1.96 6.19
N ARG A 229 32.31 -1.26 6.22
CA ARG A 229 31.22 -1.55 7.18
C ARG A 229 30.29 -2.71 6.81
N MET A 230 29.91 -2.87 5.55
CA MET A 230 29.24 -4.12 5.10
C MET A 230 30.23 -5.30 5.11
N ARG A 231 31.54 -5.03 4.97
CA ARG A 231 32.57 -6.07 5.07
C ARG A 231 32.84 -6.49 6.52
N GLU A 232 32.47 -5.64 7.47
CA GLU A 232 32.52 -5.83 8.93
C GLU A 232 31.19 -6.30 9.53
N LEU A 233 30.16 -6.57 8.71
CA LEU A 233 28.94 -7.21 9.16
C LEU A 233 29.33 -8.44 9.98
N ASP A 234 28.90 -8.49 11.25
CA ASP A 234 29.27 -9.58 12.13
C ASP A 234 28.98 -10.90 11.42
N LYS A 235 29.91 -11.87 11.51
CA LYS A 235 29.73 -13.19 10.85
C LYS A 235 28.36 -13.80 11.17
N GLY A 236 27.82 -13.53 12.36
CA GLY A 236 26.47 -13.93 12.75
C GLY A 236 25.35 -13.22 11.98
N ASP A 237 25.44 -11.91 11.74
CA ASP A 237 24.41 -11.14 11.03
C ASP A 237 24.41 -11.46 9.52
N ALA A 238 25.58 -11.69 8.91
CA ALA A 238 25.69 -12.11 7.51
C ALA A 238 25.13 -13.52 7.30
N GLN A 239 25.44 -14.44 8.23
CA GLN A 239 24.88 -15.80 8.24
C GLN A 239 23.36 -15.76 8.45
N PHE A 240 22.87 -14.93 9.38
CA PHE A 240 21.45 -14.73 9.61
C PHE A 240 20.72 -14.24 8.36
N LEU A 241 21.29 -13.27 7.62
CA LEU A 241 20.70 -12.78 6.37
C LEU A 241 20.58 -13.90 5.34
N LEU A 242 21.64 -14.69 5.15
CA LEU A 242 21.66 -15.77 4.18
C LEU A 242 20.64 -16.87 4.54
N GLU A 243 20.60 -17.27 5.81
CA GLU A 243 19.61 -18.23 6.32
C GLU A 243 18.18 -17.71 6.16
N PHE A 244 17.96 -16.42 6.45
CA PHE A 244 16.68 -15.77 6.26
C PHE A 244 16.23 -15.81 4.79
N LEU A 245 17.11 -15.45 3.85
CA LEU A 245 16.78 -15.46 2.42
C LEU A 245 16.50 -16.86 1.89
N LYS A 246 17.33 -17.84 2.28
CA LYS A 246 17.12 -19.26 1.95
C LYS A 246 15.80 -19.79 2.51
N ALA A 247 15.48 -19.46 3.77
CA ALA A 247 14.22 -19.82 4.39
C ALA A 247 13.03 -19.21 3.62
N LYS A 248 13.11 -17.92 3.26
CA LYS A 248 12.05 -17.26 2.48
C LYS A 248 11.86 -17.86 1.09
N GLN A 249 12.93 -18.25 0.42
CA GLN A 249 12.85 -18.95 -0.87
C GLN A 249 12.28 -20.37 -0.72
N SER A 250 12.57 -21.07 0.38
CA SER A 250 11.97 -22.39 0.65
C SER A 250 10.48 -22.31 0.97
N GLU A 251 10.05 -21.25 1.66
CA GLU A 251 8.63 -20.98 1.94
C GLU A 251 7.86 -20.55 0.69
N ASN A 252 8.51 -19.78 -0.18
CA ASN A 252 7.93 -19.26 -1.41
C ASN A 252 8.95 -19.35 -2.55
N PRO A 253 8.81 -20.35 -3.46
CA PRO A 253 9.71 -20.51 -4.60
C PRO A 253 9.80 -19.30 -5.53
N SER A 254 8.80 -18.41 -5.49
CA SER A 254 8.77 -17.16 -6.27
C SER A 254 9.44 -15.98 -5.56
N PHE A 255 9.99 -16.19 -4.37
CA PHE A 255 10.85 -15.21 -3.70
C PHE A 255 12.19 -15.13 -4.43
N PHE A 256 12.54 -13.93 -4.88
CA PHE A 256 13.78 -13.64 -5.57
C PHE A 256 14.78 -13.00 -4.62
N TYR A 257 16.01 -13.48 -4.62
CA TYR A 257 17.14 -12.77 -4.01
C TYR A 257 18.40 -12.94 -4.84
N ALA A 258 19.32 -11.99 -4.69
CA ALA A 258 20.65 -12.06 -5.27
C ALA A 258 21.66 -11.48 -4.28
N ILE A 259 22.84 -12.09 -4.24
CA ILE A 259 23.96 -11.71 -3.38
C ILE A 259 25.19 -11.52 -4.25
N GLN A 260 25.88 -10.40 -4.06
CA GLN A 260 27.19 -10.14 -4.64
C GLN A 260 28.26 -10.34 -3.57
N LEU A 261 29.31 -11.08 -3.93
CA LEU A 261 30.49 -11.29 -3.09
C LEU A 261 31.70 -10.58 -3.71
N ASP A 262 32.62 -10.12 -2.86
CA ASP A 262 33.92 -9.63 -3.32
C ASP A 262 34.89 -10.79 -3.62
N GLY A 263 36.09 -10.46 -4.11
CA GLY A 263 37.14 -11.45 -4.38
C GLY A 263 37.67 -12.19 -3.15
N LYS A 264 37.20 -11.88 -1.94
CA LYS A 264 37.50 -12.55 -0.67
C LYS A 264 36.26 -13.25 -0.10
N GLU A 265 35.24 -13.47 -0.92
CA GLU A 265 33.96 -14.12 -0.56
C GLU A 265 33.17 -13.38 0.53
N ARG A 266 33.38 -12.07 0.70
CA ARG A 266 32.63 -11.26 1.66
C ARG A 266 31.40 -10.65 1.00
N LEU A 267 30.30 -10.57 1.76
CA LEU A 267 29.05 -9.94 1.34
C LEU A 267 29.31 -8.48 0.96
N THR A 268 28.89 -8.09 -0.25
CA THR A 268 28.95 -6.70 -0.72
C THR A 268 27.55 -6.14 -0.88
N ASN A 269 26.80 -6.64 -1.86
CA ASN A 269 25.45 -6.18 -2.14
C ASN A 269 24.47 -7.34 -2.01
N CYS A 270 23.27 -7.04 -1.52
CA CYS A 270 22.19 -8.02 -1.37
C CYS A 270 20.89 -7.37 -1.82
N PHE A 271 20.11 -8.06 -2.63
CA PHE A 271 18.79 -7.63 -3.07
C PHE A 271 17.79 -8.77 -2.86
N TRP A 272 16.57 -8.42 -2.47
CA TRP A 272 15.46 -9.36 -2.41
C TRP A 272 14.12 -8.72 -2.77
N ALA A 273 13.23 -9.54 -3.32
CA ALA A 273 11.84 -9.21 -3.63
C ALA A 273 10.98 -10.46 -3.44
N ASP A 274 9.85 -10.32 -2.76
CA ASP A 274 8.90 -11.43 -2.66
C ASP A 274 7.97 -11.48 -3.88
N ALA A 275 7.25 -12.60 -4.02
CA ALA A 275 6.38 -12.84 -5.17
C ALA A 275 5.32 -11.74 -5.36
N GLN A 276 4.74 -11.26 -4.26
CA GLN A 276 3.71 -10.23 -4.31
C GLN A 276 4.29 -8.89 -4.77
N SER A 277 5.48 -8.50 -4.28
CA SER A 277 6.17 -7.29 -4.73
C SER A 277 6.51 -7.32 -6.24
N VAL A 278 6.89 -8.48 -6.78
CA VAL A 278 7.12 -8.66 -8.23
C VAL A 278 5.80 -8.52 -9.01
N ILE A 279 4.69 -9.06 -8.49
CA ILE A 279 3.35 -8.93 -9.08
C ILE A 279 2.89 -7.47 -9.04
N ASP A 280 3.05 -6.79 -7.91
CA ASP A 280 2.64 -5.40 -7.75
C ASP A 280 3.43 -4.49 -8.71
N TYR A 281 4.72 -4.76 -8.93
CA TYR A 281 5.51 -4.06 -9.95
C TYR A 281 4.96 -4.26 -11.37
N ALA A 282 4.39 -5.44 -11.66
CA ALA A 282 3.76 -5.69 -12.96
C ALA A 282 2.58 -4.74 -13.21
N TYR A 283 1.80 -4.39 -12.17
CA TYR A 283 0.68 -3.45 -12.28
C TYR A 283 1.09 -1.98 -12.12
N PHE A 284 1.97 -1.68 -11.16
CA PHE A 284 2.22 -0.33 -10.66
C PHE A 284 3.68 0.13 -10.78
N GLY A 285 4.53 -0.66 -11.45
CA GLY A 285 5.94 -0.33 -11.67
C GLY A 285 6.19 0.69 -12.78
N ASP A 286 5.22 1.52 -13.13
CA ASP A 286 5.35 2.59 -14.13
C ASP A 286 6.04 3.85 -13.58
N ALA A 287 5.85 4.16 -12.29
CA ALA A 287 6.58 5.20 -11.57
C ALA A 287 7.21 4.61 -10.30
N VAL A 288 8.52 4.82 -10.11
CA VAL A 288 9.30 4.22 -9.01
C VAL A 288 10.16 5.28 -8.34
N THR A 289 10.19 5.30 -7.02
CA THR A 289 11.19 6.01 -6.22
C THR A 289 12.23 5.01 -5.75
N PHE A 290 13.48 5.38 -5.94
CA PHE A 290 14.64 4.66 -5.45
C PHE A 290 15.41 5.58 -4.51
N ASP A 291 15.64 5.13 -3.29
CA ASP A 291 16.19 5.93 -2.22
C ASP A 291 17.22 5.11 -1.43
N THR A 292 18.38 5.69 -1.09
CA THR A 292 19.37 5.08 -0.19
C THR A 292 19.60 5.84 1.10
N THR A 293 18.80 6.88 1.38
CA THR A 293 18.96 7.74 2.57
C THR A 293 18.81 6.95 3.88
N TYR A 294 18.06 5.85 3.84
CA TYR A 294 17.83 5.01 5.01
C TYR A 294 19.04 4.11 5.29
N ARG A 295 19.37 3.98 6.57
CA ARG A 295 20.52 3.19 7.01
C ARG A 295 20.04 2.05 7.90
N ALA A 296 20.36 0.82 7.51
CA ALA A 296 20.08 -0.37 8.30
C ALA A 296 21.17 -0.56 9.36
N SER A 297 20.76 -1.01 10.55
CA SER A 297 21.65 -1.41 11.65
C SER A 297 22.44 -0.29 12.34
N GLY A 298 23.10 -0.64 13.45
CA GLY A 298 24.13 0.22 14.06
C GLY A 298 25.37 0.40 13.16
N TYR A 299 25.52 -0.43 12.11
CA TYR A 299 26.62 -0.41 11.16
C TYR A 299 26.45 0.63 10.04
N ASP A 300 25.33 1.36 9.99
CA ASP A 300 25.09 2.45 9.05
C ASP A 300 25.11 2.00 7.57
N ILE A 301 24.56 0.80 7.31
CA ILE A 301 24.55 0.16 5.99
C ILE A 301 23.47 0.82 5.10
N PRO A 302 23.79 1.24 3.87
CA PRO A 302 22.79 1.74 2.93
C PRO A 302 21.65 0.75 2.69
N PHE A 303 20.43 1.15 3.05
CA PHE A 303 19.19 0.42 2.75
C PHE A 303 18.49 1.08 1.57
N ALA A 304 18.23 0.28 0.55
CA ALA A 304 17.83 0.74 -0.78
C ALA A 304 16.49 0.13 -1.22
N PRO A 305 15.34 0.63 -0.73
CA PRO A 305 14.02 0.18 -1.17
C PRO A 305 13.65 0.72 -2.56
N PHE A 306 12.99 -0.13 -3.37
CA PHE A 306 12.26 0.29 -4.56
C PHE A 306 10.79 0.47 -4.23
N ILE A 307 10.29 1.68 -4.42
CA ILE A 307 8.98 2.09 -3.91
C ILE A 307 8.11 2.60 -5.05
N GLY A 308 6.83 2.24 -5.07
CA GLY A 308 5.84 2.81 -5.97
C GLY A 308 4.52 3.08 -5.27
N ILE A 309 3.48 3.23 -6.09
CA ILE A 309 2.15 3.64 -5.65
C ILE A 309 1.07 2.76 -6.30
N ASN A 310 0.20 2.15 -5.49
CA ASN A 310 -0.92 1.35 -5.99
C ASN A 310 -2.10 2.21 -6.50
N ASN A 311 -3.20 1.55 -6.87
CA ASN A 311 -4.45 2.17 -7.34
C ASN A 311 -5.20 2.99 -6.27
N HIS A 312 -4.79 2.91 -5.00
CA HIS A 312 -5.34 3.67 -3.87
C HIS A 312 -4.44 4.83 -3.41
N LYS A 313 -3.37 5.12 -4.16
CA LYS A 313 -2.36 6.12 -3.80
C LYS A 313 -1.56 5.79 -2.53
N GLN A 314 -1.49 4.52 -2.16
CA GLN A 314 -0.71 4.03 -1.03
C GLN A 314 0.66 3.53 -1.49
N ILE A 315 1.62 3.54 -0.56
CA ILE A 315 2.99 3.09 -0.77
C ILE A 315 3.01 1.58 -1.03
N VAL A 316 3.79 1.17 -2.03
CA VAL A 316 4.10 -0.24 -2.30
C VAL A 316 5.60 -0.40 -2.38
N ILE A 317 6.15 -1.44 -1.75
CA ILE A 317 7.56 -1.80 -1.86
C ILE A 317 7.69 -2.93 -2.87
N PHE A 318 8.42 -2.70 -3.96
CA PHE A 318 8.67 -3.67 -5.03
C PHE A 318 9.89 -4.57 -4.76
N GLY A 319 10.73 -4.18 -3.82
CA GLY A 319 11.91 -4.93 -3.42
C GLY A 319 12.81 -4.03 -2.58
N ALA A 320 13.82 -4.64 -1.98
CA ALA A 320 14.78 -3.88 -1.18
C ALA A 320 16.18 -4.46 -1.31
N ALA A 321 17.16 -3.58 -1.08
CA ALA A 321 18.56 -3.94 -1.11
C ALA A 321 19.31 -3.42 0.11
N LEU A 322 20.43 -4.09 0.40
CA LEU A 322 21.49 -3.63 1.26
C LEU A 322 22.73 -3.49 0.39
N LEU A 323 23.33 -2.31 0.37
CA LEU A 323 24.50 -2.02 -0.47
C LEU A 323 25.76 -1.85 0.35
N LEU A 324 26.89 -2.30 -0.20
CA LEU A 324 28.22 -2.09 0.36
C LEU A 324 28.49 -0.60 0.50
N ASP A 325 28.21 0.13 -0.56
CA ASP A 325 28.44 1.55 -0.71
C ASP A 325 27.50 2.17 -1.75
N GLU A 326 27.49 3.50 -1.79
CA GLU A 326 26.74 4.30 -2.77
C GLU A 326 27.61 4.57 -4.02
N SER A 327 28.33 3.55 -4.49
CA SER A 327 29.16 3.62 -5.69
C SER A 327 28.36 3.35 -6.96
N GLU A 328 28.89 3.82 -8.10
CA GLU A 328 28.32 3.57 -9.42
C GLU A 328 28.23 2.05 -9.70
N GLU A 329 29.26 1.28 -9.33
CA GLU A 329 29.30 -0.18 -9.50
C GLU A 329 28.20 -0.89 -8.71
N SER A 330 28.02 -0.52 -7.42
CA SER A 330 26.96 -1.06 -6.57
C SER A 330 25.57 -0.75 -7.12
N PHE A 331 25.35 0.47 -7.62
CA PHE A 331 24.08 0.83 -8.26
C PHE A 331 23.84 0.12 -9.59
N VAL A 332 24.86 -0.04 -10.43
CA VAL A 332 24.75 -0.80 -11.69
C VAL A 332 24.38 -2.24 -11.41
N TRP A 333 25.03 -2.89 -10.43
CA TRP A 333 24.67 -4.24 -10.02
C TRP A 333 23.22 -4.31 -9.54
N LEU A 334 22.82 -3.36 -8.67
CA LEU A 334 21.48 -3.35 -8.11
C LEU A 334 20.40 -3.16 -9.17
N LEU A 335 20.55 -2.18 -10.06
CA LEU A 335 19.55 -1.89 -11.10
C LEU A 335 19.42 -3.05 -12.10
N LYS A 336 20.53 -3.68 -12.50
CA LYS A 336 20.50 -4.89 -13.35
C LYS A 336 19.79 -6.05 -12.65
N THR A 337 20.09 -6.25 -11.37
CA THR A 337 19.48 -7.30 -10.53
C THR A 337 17.98 -7.05 -10.34
N PHE A 338 17.59 -5.81 -10.04
CA PHE A 338 16.20 -5.39 -9.92
C PHE A 338 15.44 -5.65 -11.23
N LEU A 339 16.00 -5.27 -12.39
CA LEU A 339 15.38 -5.56 -13.68
C LEU A 339 15.24 -7.06 -13.93
N ALA A 340 16.24 -7.86 -13.58
CA ALA A 340 16.14 -9.32 -13.71
C ALA A 340 14.98 -9.88 -12.87
N ALA A 341 14.86 -9.45 -11.61
CA ALA A 341 13.75 -9.81 -10.72
C ALA A 341 12.38 -9.37 -11.29
N MET A 342 12.34 -8.17 -11.89
CA MET A 342 11.15 -7.61 -12.54
C MET A 342 10.96 -8.07 -13.99
N SER A 343 11.69 -9.12 -14.40
CA SER A 343 11.59 -9.76 -15.71
C SER A 343 11.76 -8.78 -16.89
N GLY A 344 12.75 -7.91 -16.75
CA GLY A 344 13.19 -6.93 -17.75
C GLY A 344 12.27 -5.74 -17.94
N LYS A 345 11.15 -5.61 -17.19
CA LYS A 345 10.27 -4.44 -17.31
C LYS A 345 10.95 -3.24 -16.64
N GLN A 346 11.23 -2.20 -17.42
CA GLN A 346 11.73 -0.92 -16.92
C GLN A 346 10.56 -0.03 -16.47
N PRO A 347 10.75 0.84 -15.45
CA PRO A 347 9.76 1.85 -15.12
C PRO A 347 9.74 2.94 -16.20
N LYS A 348 8.61 3.65 -16.33
CA LYS A 348 8.53 4.81 -17.23
C LYS A 348 9.30 5.99 -16.65
N THR A 349 9.17 6.19 -15.34
CA THR A 349 9.86 7.27 -14.61
C THR A 349 10.46 6.72 -13.32
N ILE A 350 11.69 7.12 -13.01
CA ILE A 350 12.36 6.83 -11.75
C ILE A 350 12.76 8.12 -11.03
N PHE A 351 12.45 8.19 -9.74
CA PHE A 351 12.78 9.30 -8.85
C PHE A 351 13.91 8.91 -7.92
N THR A 352 14.98 9.70 -7.87
CA THR A 352 16.10 9.48 -6.93
C THR A 352 16.52 10.76 -6.22
N ASP A 353 17.42 10.63 -5.26
CA ASP A 353 18.18 11.77 -4.75
C ASP A 353 19.12 12.37 -5.84
N GLN A 354 19.74 13.50 -5.51
CA GLN A 354 20.72 14.16 -6.37
C GLN A 354 22.09 13.48 -6.21
N CYS A 355 22.23 12.26 -6.76
CA CYS A 355 23.47 11.49 -6.73
C CYS A 355 24.01 11.22 -8.15
N LEU A 356 25.27 11.61 -8.39
CA LEU A 356 25.94 11.42 -9.68
C LEU A 356 26.12 9.93 -10.02
N ALA A 357 26.45 9.11 -9.01
CA ALA A 357 26.62 7.66 -9.19
C ALA A 357 25.30 6.98 -9.59
N MET A 358 24.18 7.34 -8.95
CA MET A 358 22.86 6.85 -9.35
C MET A 358 22.50 7.30 -10.77
N SER A 359 22.73 8.57 -11.11
CA SER A 359 22.40 9.13 -12.42
C SER A 359 23.11 8.37 -13.56
N LYS A 360 24.40 8.07 -13.39
CA LYS A 360 25.17 7.28 -14.34
C LYS A 360 24.68 5.84 -14.44
N ALA A 361 24.46 5.18 -13.29
CA ALA A 361 23.97 3.81 -13.25
C ALA A 361 22.59 3.67 -13.92
N ILE A 362 21.69 4.63 -13.71
CA ILE A 362 20.36 4.69 -14.33
C ILE A 362 20.51 4.89 -15.84
N THR A 363 21.33 5.83 -16.28
CA THR A 363 21.57 6.05 -17.72
C THR A 363 22.08 4.78 -18.42
N MET A 364 22.92 4.00 -17.74
CA MET A 364 23.45 2.74 -18.27
C MET A 364 22.45 1.59 -18.24
N CYS A 365 21.66 1.44 -17.17
CA CYS A 365 20.82 0.26 -16.94
C CYS A 365 19.37 0.45 -17.38
N LEU A 366 18.88 1.68 -17.44
CA LEU A 366 17.48 2.06 -17.68
C LEU A 366 17.36 3.11 -18.79
N PRO A 367 17.84 2.85 -20.03
CA PRO A 367 17.89 3.85 -21.09
C PRO A 367 16.50 4.34 -21.56
N ASN A 368 15.44 3.57 -21.32
CA ASN A 368 14.07 3.94 -21.69
C ASN A 368 13.27 4.56 -20.53
N THR A 369 13.90 4.72 -19.37
CA THR A 369 13.29 5.32 -18.19
C THR A 369 13.66 6.79 -18.11
N ARG A 370 12.66 7.65 -17.84
CA ARG A 370 12.94 9.05 -17.51
C ARG A 370 13.44 9.14 -16.07
N HIS A 371 14.66 9.66 -15.91
CA HIS A 371 15.22 9.95 -14.59
C HIS A 371 14.79 11.35 -14.12
N GLN A 372 14.26 11.44 -12.92
CA GLN A 372 13.88 12.69 -12.26
C GLN A 372 14.42 12.72 -10.82
N PHE A 373 14.70 13.91 -10.29
CA PHE A 373 15.06 14.06 -8.88
C PHE A 373 13.80 14.15 -8.02
N CYS A 374 13.88 13.53 -6.84
CA CYS A 374 12.84 13.57 -5.84
C CYS A 374 12.75 14.97 -5.22
N LEU A 375 11.58 15.59 -5.33
CA LEU A 375 11.35 16.95 -4.82
C LEU A 375 11.50 17.04 -3.30
N TRP A 376 11.15 15.97 -2.58
CA TRP A 376 11.33 15.91 -1.14
C TRP A 376 12.81 16.02 -0.76
N HIS A 377 13.70 15.27 -1.42
CA HIS A 377 15.14 15.34 -1.15
C HIS A 377 15.71 16.73 -1.44
N ILE A 378 15.24 17.41 -2.49
CA ILE A 378 15.64 18.81 -2.78
C ILE A 378 15.26 19.73 -1.60
N LEU A 379 14.05 19.57 -1.05
CA LEU A 379 13.59 20.35 0.11
C LEU A 379 14.38 20.02 1.39
N GLN A 380 14.71 18.74 1.62
CA GLN A 380 15.53 18.34 2.76
C GLN A 380 16.98 18.82 2.68
N ASN A 381 17.50 19.02 1.46
CA ASN A 381 18.85 19.54 1.25
C ASN A 381 18.95 21.06 1.47
N ALA A 382 17.83 21.80 1.40
CA ALA A 382 17.85 23.26 1.54
C ALA A 382 18.39 23.74 2.92
N PRO A 383 17.97 23.19 4.08
CA PRO A 383 18.55 23.54 5.38
C PRO A 383 20.06 23.27 5.50
N ILE A 384 20.58 22.28 4.77
CA ILE A 384 22.00 21.90 4.81
C ILE A 384 22.86 22.93 4.06
N HIS A 385 22.39 23.35 2.88
CA HIS A 385 23.13 24.27 2.01
C HIS A 385 22.84 25.75 2.28
N LEU A 386 21.71 26.04 2.93
CA LEU A 386 21.23 27.40 3.23
C LEU A 386 20.91 27.58 4.73
N PRO A 387 21.81 27.19 5.67
CA PRO A 387 21.49 27.22 7.10
C PRO A 387 21.23 28.64 7.61
N SER A 388 21.92 29.64 7.06
CA SER A 388 21.74 31.05 7.45
C SER A 388 20.32 31.55 7.17
N VAL A 389 19.84 31.37 5.94
CA VAL A 389 18.51 31.83 5.53
C VAL A 389 17.41 30.98 6.17
N CYS A 390 17.58 29.66 6.21
CA CYS A 390 16.60 28.77 6.84
C CYS A 390 16.37 29.08 8.32
N ASN A 391 17.39 29.54 9.05
CA ASN A 391 17.28 29.87 10.47
C ASN A 391 16.83 31.32 10.72
N SER A 392 17.12 32.25 9.81
CA SER A 392 16.80 33.68 9.98
C SER A 392 15.46 34.10 9.36
N GLU A 393 15.03 33.43 8.30
CA GLU A 393 13.87 33.83 7.50
C GLU A 393 12.73 32.80 7.60
N PRO A 394 11.71 33.04 8.45
CA PRO A 394 10.65 32.06 8.73
C PRO A 394 9.76 31.77 7.51
N HIS A 395 9.74 32.66 6.52
CA HIS A 395 8.95 32.49 5.30
C HIS A 395 9.70 31.78 4.17
N PHE A 396 11.03 31.69 4.25
CA PHE A 396 11.86 31.13 3.17
C PHE A 396 11.44 29.71 2.81
N HIS A 397 11.32 28.82 3.80
CA HIS A 397 10.99 27.41 3.55
C HIS A 397 9.68 27.25 2.78
N ARG A 398 8.64 28.00 3.15
CA ARG A 398 7.33 27.97 2.47
C ARG A 398 7.41 28.53 1.05
N GLU A 399 8.17 29.60 0.84
CA GLU A 399 8.32 30.20 -0.49
C GLU A 399 9.19 29.33 -1.42
N PHE A 400 10.25 28.72 -0.89
CA PHE A 400 11.06 27.73 -1.60
C PHE A 400 10.23 26.51 -1.95
N GLU A 401 9.47 25.95 -1.00
CA GLU A 401 8.55 24.83 -1.25
C GLU A 401 7.51 25.16 -2.34
N ASN A 402 6.87 26.33 -2.27
CA ASN A 402 5.92 26.78 -3.29
C ASN A 402 6.57 26.93 -4.67
N CYS A 403 7.85 27.29 -4.73
CA CYS A 403 8.61 27.38 -5.96
C CYS A 403 8.94 26.00 -6.53
N ILE A 404 9.36 25.05 -5.69
CA ILE A 404 9.69 23.67 -6.10
C ILE A 404 8.45 22.93 -6.64
N TYR A 405 7.30 23.07 -5.98
CA TYR A 405 6.04 22.48 -6.45
C TYR A 405 5.26 23.39 -7.44
N ALA A 406 5.89 24.46 -7.95
CA ALA A 406 5.24 25.32 -8.93
C ALA A 406 5.08 24.59 -10.27
N GLY A 407 3.83 24.34 -10.66
CA GLY A 407 3.47 24.04 -12.04
C GLY A 407 3.20 25.31 -12.85
N GLY A 408 2.98 25.15 -14.15
CA GLY A 408 2.62 26.24 -15.06
C GLY A 408 3.54 26.32 -16.28
N LEU A 409 3.72 27.52 -16.81
CA LEU A 409 4.61 27.80 -17.92
C LEU A 409 6.05 27.98 -17.45
N GLU A 410 7.01 27.66 -18.32
CA GLU A 410 8.45 27.76 -18.03
C GLU A 410 8.87 29.20 -17.65
N ASP A 411 8.35 30.20 -18.37
CA ASP A 411 8.63 31.62 -18.09
C ASP A 411 8.16 32.06 -16.69
N ASP A 412 7.00 31.58 -16.26
CA ASP A 412 6.45 31.90 -14.95
C ASP A 412 7.27 31.25 -13.83
N PHE A 413 7.75 30.03 -14.06
CA PHE A 413 8.67 29.35 -13.15
C PHE A 413 10.00 30.10 -13.05
N HIS A 414 10.59 30.52 -14.17
CA HIS A 414 11.85 31.25 -14.19
C HIS A 414 11.75 32.57 -13.39
N LYS A 415 10.70 33.35 -13.62
CA LYS A 415 10.43 34.59 -12.85
C LYS A 415 10.27 34.32 -11.36
N LYS A 416 9.52 33.27 -10.97
CA LYS A 416 9.35 32.90 -9.56
C LYS A 416 10.67 32.49 -8.92
N TRP A 417 11.49 31.73 -9.63
CA TRP A 417 12.82 31.34 -9.18
C TRP A 417 13.72 32.54 -8.99
N GLU A 418 13.86 33.41 -9.99
CA GLU A 418 14.69 34.62 -9.90
C GLU A 418 14.26 35.55 -8.77
N ASN A 419 12.96 35.77 -8.60
CA ASN A 419 12.41 36.57 -7.52
C ASN A 419 12.76 35.97 -6.14
N LEU A 420 12.67 34.64 -6.00
CA LEU A 420 13.05 33.96 -4.76
C LEU A 420 14.53 34.13 -4.46
N ILE A 421 15.40 33.91 -5.44
CA ILE A 421 16.86 34.03 -5.28
C ILE A 421 17.24 35.47 -4.90
N THR A 422 16.67 36.47 -5.60
CA THR A 422 16.96 37.88 -5.37
C THR A 422 16.47 38.35 -4.00
N LYS A 423 15.26 37.94 -3.61
CA LYS A 423 14.64 38.34 -2.35
C LYS A 423 15.47 37.96 -1.13
N TYR A 424 16.17 36.81 -1.20
CA TYR A 424 16.96 36.28 -0.10
C TYR A 424 18.48 36.44 -0.29
N GLY A 425 18.92 37.16 -1.33
CA GLY A 425 20.35 37.42 -1.60
C GLY A 425 21.16 36.14 -1.88
N LEU A 426 20.57 35.20 -2.62
CA LEU A 426 21.09 33.85 -2.83
C LEU A 426 21.84 33.67 -4.17
N GLU A 427 22.09 34.74 -4.91
CA GLU A 427 22.64 34.73 -6.28
C GLU A 427 24.05 34.12 -6.35
N SER A 428 24.80 34.17 -5.26
CA SER A 428 26.17 33.67 -5.19
C SER A 428 26.26 32.20 -4.77
N ASN A 429 25.17 31.59 -4.29
CA ASN A 429 25.19 30.23 -3.73
C ASN A 429 25.42 29.17 -4.84
N SER A 430 26.47 28.36 -4.70
CA SER A 430 26.84 27.35 -5.70
C SER A 430 25.81 26.24 -5.83
N TRP A 431 25.26 25.75 -4.71
CA TRP A 431 24.27 24.66 -4.73
C TRP A 431 22.99 25.06 -5.48
N LEU A 432 22.49 26.28 -5.30
CA LEU A 432 21.32 26.77 -6.04
C LEU A 432 21.60 26.94 -7.54
N LYS A 433 22.82 27.34 -7.91
CA LYS A 433 23.23 27.39 -9.33
C LYS A 433 23.28 25.99 -9.94
N ASP A 434 23.87 25.04 -9.24
CA ASP A 434 23.96 23.65 -9.67
C ASP A 434 22.56 23.01 -9.79
N LEU A 435 21.70 23.26 -8.79
CA LEU A 435 20.30 22.81 -8.80
C LEU A 435 19.52 23.41 -9.98
N TYR A 436 19.68 24.71 -10.26
CA TYR A 436 19.02 25.36 -11.39
C TYR A 436 19.56 24.89 -12.76
N ALA A 437 20.85 24.55 -12.84
CA ALA A 437 21.46 24.00 -14.05
C ALA A 437 20.79 22.68 -14.45
N VAL A 438 20.38 21.86 -13.48
CA VAL A 438 19.69 20.57 -13.71
C VAL A 438 18.16 20.65 -13.58
N ARG A 439 17.56 21.84 -13.72
CA ARG A 439 16.11 22.08 -13.56
C ARG A 439 15.20 21.18 -14.39
N GLU A 440 15.63 20.72 -15.56
CA GLU A 440 14.83 19.82 -16.40
C GLU A 440 14.58 18.44 -15.77
N GLN A 441 15.40 18.05 -14.79
CA GLN A 441 15.29 16.79 -14.05
C GLN A 441 14.40 16.88 -12.82
N TRP A 442 13.97 18.07 -12.38
CA TRP A 442 13.17 18.21 -11.16
C TRP A 442 12.01 19.20 -11.25
N ALA A 443 12.12 20.28 -12.02
CA ALA A 443 11.07 21.28 -12.06
C ALA A 443 9.88 20.75 -12.88
N LEU A 444 8.69 20.81 -12.27
CA LEU A 444 7.45 20.24 -12.81
C LEU A 444 7.09 20.75 -14.21
N VAL A 445 7.46 21.99 -14.53
CA VAL A 445 7.21 22.61 -15.83
C VAL A 445 7.90 21.86 -16.98
N TYR A 446 9.05 21.21 -16.73
CA TYR A 446 9.79 20.44 -17.73
C TYR A 446 9.43 18.96 -17.76
N HIS A 447 8.60 18.48 -16.82
CA HIS A 447 8.23 17.06 -16.74
C HIS A 447 7.41 16.60 -17.97
N GLY A 448 6.83 17.53 -18.73
CA GLY A 448 6.18 17.27 -20.02
C GLY A 448 5.11 16.18 -19.93
N ASN A 449 5.14 15.22 -20.87
CA ASN A 449 4.22 14.07 -20.91
C ASN A 449 4.69 12.89 -20.03
N SER A 450 5.57 13.12 -19.05
CA SER A 450 6.13 12.04 -18.25
C SER A 450 5.21 11.68 -17.11
N PHE A 451 4.89 10.39 -17.05
CA PHE A 451 4.00 9.88 -16.04
C PHE A 451 4.72 9.77 -14.68
N SER A 452 4.20 10.45 -13.66
CA SER A 452 4.75 10.50 -12.29
C SER A 452 3.79 9.97 -11.22
N ALA A 453 2.58 9.53 -11.61
CA ALA A 453 1.50 9.20 -10.71
C ALA A 453 1.24 10.36 -9.72
N THR A 454 1.54 10.17 -8.43
CA THR A 454 1.46 11.22 -7.41
C THR A 454 2.80 11.48 -6.73
N MET A 455 3.90 10.93 -7.26
CA MET A 455 5.23 10.96 -6.62
C MET A 455 5.87 12.36 -6.61
N THR A 456 5.34 13.28 -7.40
CA THR A 456 5.77 14.69 -7.45
C THR A 456 4.89 15.61 -6.61
N THR A 457 4.00 15.06 -5.78
CA THR A 457 3.09 15.85 -4.92
C THR A 457 3.64 16.01 -3.51
N LYS A 458 3.27 17.11 -2.85
CA LYS A 458 3.57 17.32 -1.42
C LYS A 458 3.01 16.21 -0.53
N GLN A 459 1.77 15.78 -0.80
CA GLN A 459 1.13 14.70 -0.03
C GLN A 459 1.93 13.38 -0.09
N TRP A 460 2.52 13.07 -1.25
CA TRP A 460 3.41 11.92 -1.38
C TRP A 460 4.65 12.06 -0.50
N ALA A 461 5.30 13.21 -0.53
CA ALA A 461 6.47 13.50 0.28
C ALA A 461 6.18 13.33 1.79
N GLU A 462 5.05 13.87 2.25
CA GLU A 462 4.59 13.74 3.64
C GLU A 462 4.31 12.28 4.03
N ASN A 463 3.65 11.52 3.15
CA ASN A 463 3.35 10.10 3.38
C ASN A 463 4.63 9.24 3.46
N MET A 464 5.56 9.47 2.53
CA MET A 464 6.87 8.79 2.51
C MET A 464 7.65 9.07 3.79
N GLU A 465 7.76 10.34 4.16
CA GLU A 465 8.47 10.75 5.37
C GLU A 465 7.84 10.14 6.63
N GLY A 466 6.52 10.19 6.75
CA GLY A 466 5.79 9.61 7.89
C GLY A 466 6.02 8.11 8.04
N LEU A 467 5.86 7.34 6.96
CA LEU A 467 6.00 5.89 6.99
C LEU A 467 7.44 5.47 7.33
N PHE A 468 8.41 6.07 6.66
CA PHE A 468 9.80 5.69 6.89
C PHE A 468 10.29 6.15 8.26
N LYS A 469 9.86 7.32 8.77
CA LYS A 469 10.12 7.74 10.16
C LYS A 469 9.67 6.73 11.19
N ILE A 470 8.50 6.13 11.00
CA ILE A 470 7.95 5.16 11.93
C ILE A 470 8.75 3.84 11.91
N HIS A 471 9.15 3.38 10.72
CA HIS A 471 9.69 2.03 10.56
C HIS A 471 11.22 1.94 10.47
N PHE A 472 11.90 2.95 9.92
CA PHE A 472 13.29 2.82 9.44
C PHE A 472 14.26 3.90 9.96
N TYR A 473 13.79 4.94 10.66
CA TYR A 473 14.70 5.96 11.22
C TYR A 473 15.43 5.54 12.50
N ARG A 474 15.04 4.44 13.12
CA ARG A 474 15.70 3.94 14.33
C ARG A 474 16.91 3.08 13.94
N LYS A 475 18.07 3.35 14.53
CA LYS A 475 19.24 2.45 14.47
C LYS A 475 18.93 1.17 15.24
N LEU A 476 18.28 0.22 14.57
CA LEU A 476 17.89 -1.07 15.11
C LEU A 476 18.96 -2.11 14.78
N PRO A 477 19.38 -3.01 15.69
CA PRO A 477 20.19 -4.18 15.34
C PRO A 477 19.67 -4.89 14.09
N PHE A 478 20.58 -5.48 13.30
CA PHE A 478 20.27 -5.98 11.96
C PHE A 478 19.07 -6.96 11.92
N THR A 479 19.05 -7.93 12.83
CA THR A 479 17.93 -8.88 12.99
C THR A 479 16.59 -8.18 13.26
N LYS A 480 16.58 -7.14 14.11
CA LYS A 480 15.39 -6.33 14.41
C LYS A 480 14.97 -5.49 13.20
N PHE A 481 15.92 -5.00 12.40
CA PHE A 481 15.64 -4.28 11.16
C PHE A 481 14.88 -5.15 10.15
N ILE A 482 15.33 -6.39 9.90
CA ILE A 482 14.64 -7.31 8.98
C ILE A 482 13.21 -7.62 9.46
N ILE A 483 13.02 -7.85 10.77
CA ILE A 483 11.69 -8.05 11.34
C ILE A 483 10.81 -6.80 11.14
N GLN A 484 11.36 -5.61 11.34
CA GLN A 484 10.64 -4.35 11.17
C GLN A 484 10.25 -4.10 9.71
N TYR A 485 11.13 -4.43 8.76
CA TYR A 485 10.85 -4.41 7.32
C TYR A 485 9.66 -5.32 6.96
N LEU A 486 9.67 -6.57 7.43
CA LEU A 486 8.57 -7.51 7.18
C LEU A 486 7.25 -7.05 7.78
N LYS A 487 7.28 -6.47 8.99
CA LYS A 487 6.10 -5.88 9.62
C LYS A 487 5.53 -4.73 8.79
N ALA A 488 6.38 -3.86 8.27
CA ALA A 488 5.97 -2.76 7.41
C ALA A 488 5.32 -3.26 6.11
N LEU A 489 5.93 -4.28 5.46
CA LEU A 489 5.35 -4.91 4.26
C LEU A 489 3.94 -5.48 4.50
N VAL A 490 3.76 -6.22 5.60
CA VAL A 490 2.47 -6.81 5.96
C VAL A 490 1.44 -5.70 6.23
N GLN A 491 1.83 -4.67 6.99
CA GLN A 491 0.94 -3.55 7.28
C GLN A 491 0.48 -2.84 6.01
N LEU A 492 1.40 -2.52 5.08
CA LEU A 492 1.08 -1.88 3.80
C LEU A 492 0.07 -2.69 2.98
N ARG A 493 0.23 -4.01 2.93
CA ARG A 493 -0.67 -4.91 2.19
C ARG A 493 -2.02 -5.06 2.87
N ASP A 494 -2.05 -5.11 4.20
CA ASP A 494 -3.29 -5.15 4.97
C ASP A 494 -4.11 -3.86 4.78
N GLU A 495 -3.44 -2.71 4.74
CA GLU A 495 -4.05 -1.40 4.45
C GLU A 495 -4.58 -1.32 3.01
N GLU A 496 -3.88 -1.89 2.03
CA GLU A 496 -4.35 -2.00 0.65
C GLU A 496 -5.60 -2.89 0.55
N LEU A 497 -5.58 -4.09 1.15
CA LEU A 497 -6.73 -5.00 1.14
C LEU A 497 -7.97 -4.37 1.75
N LEU A 498 -7.79 -3.55 2.79
CA LEU A 498 -8.88 -2.79 3.41
C LEU A 498 -9.47 -1.75 2.45
N GLU A 499 -8.64 -0.97 1.76
CA GLU A 499 -9.11 0.04 0.79
C GLU A 499 -9.72 -0.59 -0.48
N ASP A 500 -9.20 -1.75 -0.93
CA ASP A 500 -9.86 -2.56 -1.96
C ASP A 500 -11.27 -2.93 -1.49
N TYR A 501 -11.38 -3.52 -0.31
CA TYR A 501 -12.67 -3.90 0.26
C TYR A 501 -13.64 -2.70 0.36
N GLU A 502 -13.19 -1.57 0.90
CA GLU A 502 -14.02 -0.38 1.04
C GLU A 502 -14.43 0.21 -0.32
N SER A 503 -13.54 0.22 -1.32
CA SER A 503 -13.84 0.70 -2.67
C SER A 503 -14.87 -0.16 -3.41
N TRP A 504 -14.90 -1.48 -3.16
CA TRP A 504 -15.86 -2.40 -3.77
C TRP A 504 -17.23 -2.40 -3.08
N HIS A 505 -17.26 -2.21 -1.75
CA HIS A 505 -18.48 -2.40 -0.96
C HIS A 505 -19.16 -1.10 -0.55
N THR A 506 -18.55 0.05 -0.82
CA THR A 506 -19.12 1.35 -0.54
C THR A 506 -19.27 2.18 -1.81
N LYS A 507 -20.36 2.95 -1.91
CA LYS A 507 -20.52 3.95 -2.98
C LYS A 507 -20.22 5.35 -2.42
N PRO A 508 -19.39 6.15 -3.11
CA PRO A 508 -19.17 7.53 -2.70
C PRO A 508 -20.49 8.32 -2.82
N VAL A 509 -20.65 9.33 -1.95
CA VAL A 509 -21.77 10.26 -2.08
C VAL A 509 -21.40 11.25 -3.17
N LEU A 510 -22.08 11.19 -4.31
CA LEU A 510 -21.82 12.09 -5.43
C LEU A 510 -22.16 13.53 -5.06
N PHE A 511 -21.31 14.47 -5.49
CA PHE A 511 -21.60 15.90 -5.38
C PHE A 511 -22.90 16.29 -6.10
N VAL A 512 -23.10 15.75 -7.31
CA VAL A 512 -24.31 15.89 -8.10
C VAL A 512 -24.48 14.63 -8.97
N GLU A 513 -25.71 14.21 -9.21
CA GLU A 513 -26.02 13.05 -10.04
C GLU A 513 -25.94 13.43 -11.53
N ILE A 514 -24.74 13.37 -12.09
CA ILE A 514 -24.47 13.55 -13.52
C ILE A 514 -23.68 12.36 -14.06
N PRO A 515 -23.81 12.02 -15.36
CA PRO A 515 -23.19 10.83 -15.94
C PRO A 515 -21.68 10.71 -15.66
N MET A 516 -20.90 11.77 -15.91
CA MET A 516 -19.44 11.78 -15.69
C MET A 516 -19.03 11.44 -14.24
N LEU A 517 -19.76 11.95 -13.23
CA LEU A 517 -19.45 11.64 -11.82
C LEU A 517 -19.90 10.21 -11.46
N ILE A 518 -21.01 9.73 -12.04
CA ILE A 518 -21.47 8.34 -11.86
C ILE A 518 -20.42 7.39 -12.44
N GLU A 519 -20.01 7.59 -13.70
CA GLU A 519 -19.00 6.76 -14.38
C GLU A 519 -17.66 6.78 -13.65
N ALA A 520 -17.20 7.96 -13.22
CA ALA A 520 -15.98 8.10 -12.43
C ALA A 520 -16.06 7.35 -11.09
N ALA A 521 -17.19 7.43 -10.38
CA ALA A 521 -17.41 6.74 -9.11
C ALA A 521 -17.51 5.21 -9.27
N GLU A 522 -18.02 4.75 -10.41
CA GLU A 522 -18.11 3.32 -10.73
C GLU A 522 -16.73 2.76 -11.10
N ALA A 523 -15.96 3.47 -11.93
CA ALA A 523 -14.65 3.03 -12.41
C ALA A 523 -13.51 3.16 -11.38
N TYR A 524 -13.36 4.34 -10.76
CA TYR A 524 -12.20 4.66 -9.92
C TYR A 524 -12.30 4.09 -8.51
N THR A 525 -11.15 3.82 -7.89
CA THR A 525 -11.08 3.60 -6.44
C THR A 525 -11.61 4.82 -5.67
N ARG A 526 -12.04 4.63 -4.42
CA ARG A 526 -12.67 5.71 -3.64
C ARG A 526 -11.76 6.94 -3.52
N VAL A 527 -10.48 6.73 -3.24
CA VAL A 527 -9.49 7.80 -3.08
C VAL A 527 -9.29 8.56 -4.40
N VAL A 528 -9.18 7.85 -5.52
CA VAL A 528 -9.03 8.50 -6.84
C VAL A 528 -10.29 9.27 -7.23
N TYR A 529 -11.48 8.73 -6.94
CA TYR A 529 -12.73 9.45 -7.18
C TYR A 529 -12.80 10.75 -6.37
N GLU A 530 -12.34 10.77 -5.11
CA GLU A 530 -12.29 11.99 -4.29
C GLU A 530 -11.44 13.08 -4.97
N ASP A 531 -10.30 12.72 -5.58
CA ASP A 531 -9.46 13.65 -6.32
C ASP A 531 -10.10 14.11 -7.65
N PHE A 532 -10.74 13.19 -8.38
CA PHE A 532 -11.49 13.54 -9.59
C PHE A 532 -12.64 14.50 -9.27
N GLU A 533 -13.41 14.23 -8.22
CA GLU A 533 -14.50 15.08 -7.76
C GLU A 533 -13.98 16.46 -7.30
N TYR A 534 -12.80 16.53 -6.68
CA TYR A 534 -12.16 17.79 -6.34
C TYR A 534 -11.85 18.64 -7.59
N GLU A 535 -11.27 18.04 -8.63
CA GLU A 535 -11.03 18.73 -9.91
C GLU A 535 -12.34 19.15 -10.59
N TYR A 536 -13.36 18.27 -10.54
CA TYR A 536 -14.69 18.55 -11.07
C TYR A 536 -15.41 19.67 -10.31
N LYS A 537 -15.20 19.84 -9.01
CA LYS A 537 -15.72 20.99 -8.26
C LYS A 537 -14.95 22.26 -8.60
N SER A 538 -13.64 22.15 -8.76
CA SER A 538 -12.74 23.27 -9.00
C SER A 538 -12.99 23.94 -10.36
N GLN A 539 -13.39 23.18 -11.39
CA GLN A 539 -13.74 23.75 -12.70
C GLN A 539 -14.91 24.75 -12.64
N LEU A 540 -15.82 24.61 -11.67
CA LEU A 540 -16.98 25.50 -11.53
C LEU A 540 -16.56 26.95 -11.23
N ALA A 541 -15.38 27.14 -10.62
CA ALA A 541 -14.79 28.46 -10.38
C ALA A 541 -13.97 29.01 -11.57
N CYS A 542 -13.80 28.22 -12.63
CA CYS A 542 -13.03 28.60 -13.81
C CYS A 542 -13.90 29.33 -14.84
N LEU A 543 -13.32 30.34 -15.49
CA LEU A 543 -13.81 30.94 -16.72
C LEU A 543 -13.14 30.27 -17.92
N CYS A 544 -13.83 30.26 -19.05
CA CYS A 544 -13.38 29.60 -20.28
C CYS A 544 -13.64 30.52 -21.48
N GLU A 545 -12.59 30.86 -22.20
CA GLU A 545 -12.62 31.76 -23.35
C GLU A 545 -12.04 31.04 -24.59
N PRO A 546 -12.72 31.03 -25.74
CA PRO A 546 -12.14 30.52 -26.97
C PRO A 546 -11.00 31.44 -27.43
N VAL A 547 -9.86 30.85 -27.79
CA VAL A 547 -8.66 31.58 -28.25
C VAL A 547 -8.50 31.48 -29.75
N GLY A 548 -8.77 30.30 -30.32
CA GLY A 548 -8.55 30.04 -31.73
C GLY A 548 -9.01 28.64 -32.14
N ILE A 549 -8.96 28.41 -33.45
CA ILE A 549 -9.30 27.13 -34.08
C ILE A 549 -8.18 26.82 -35.07
N ASP A 550 -7.62 25.62 -34.98
CA ASP A 550 -6.66 25.08 -35.94
C ASP A 550 -7.23 23.78 -36.54
N GLY A 551 -7.70 23.86 -37.78
CA GLY A 551 -8.44 22.77 -38.42
C GLY A 551 -9.70 22.38 -37.64
N THR A 552 -9.73 21.16 -37.11
CA THR A 552 -10.84 20.66 -36.25
C THR A 552 -10.58 20.84 -34.76
N VAL A 553 -9.41 21.37 -34.36
CA VAL A 553 -9.01 21.52 -32.96
C VAL A 553 -9.33 22.93 -32.47
N TYR A 554 -10.10 23.01 -31.39
CA TYR A 554 -10.46 24.25 -30.72
C TYR A 554 -9.51 24.49 -29.54
N THR A 555 -8.96 25.69 -29.44
CA THR A 555 -8.12 26.08 -28.30
C THR A 555 -8.88 27.02 -27.39
N PHE A 556 -8.96 26.67 -26.11
CA PHE A 556 -9.59 27.45 -25.05
C PHE A 556 -8.56 27.90 -24.03
N ARG A 557 -8.74 29.12 -23.50
CA ARG A 557 -8.05 29.63 -22.33
C ARG A 557 -8.96 29.45 -21.13
N VAL A 558 -8.51 28.68 -20.15
CA VAL A 558 -9.23 28.43 -18.90
C VAL A 558 -8.46 29.01 -17.73
N TYR A 559 -9.10 29.84 -16.91
CA TYR A 559 -8.44 30.51 -15.78
C TYR A 559 -9.40 30.74 -14.62
N MET A 560 -8.84 30.88 -13.41
CA MET A 560 -9.59 31.28 -12.23
C MET A 560 -9.36 32.76 -11.96
N PRO A 561 -10.41 33.60 -11.83
CA PRO A 561 -10.25 35.05 -11.61
C PRO A 561 -9.38 35.41 -10.40
N GLN A 562 -9.36 34.54 -9.38
CA GLN A 562 -8.66 34.75 -8.11
C GLN A 562 -7.21 34.24 -8.11
N LYS A 563 -6.76 33.56 -9.17
CA LYS A 563 -5.41 32.99 -9.26
C LYS A 563 -4.67 33.53 -10.47
N GLN A 564 -3.39 33.82 -10.32
CA GLN A 564 -2.51 34.11 -11.45
C GLN A 564 -2.17 32.79 -12.15
N GLY A 565 -2.53 32.70 -13.44
CA GLY A 565 -2.27 31.53 -14.29
C GLY A 565 -3.49 31.09 -15.08
N TYR A 566 -3.25 30.52 -16.25
CA TYR A 566 -4.28 29.95 -17.12
C TYR A 566 -3.79 28.60 -17.69
N GLY A 567 -4.72 27.70 -17.98
CA GLY A 567 -4.51 26.52 -18.81
C GLY A 567 -4.92 26.80 -20.24
N LEU A 568 -4.08 26.44 -21.20
CA LEU A 568 -4.49 26.32 -22.60
C LEU A 568 -4.99 24.89 -22.81
N VAL A 569 -6.19 24.77 -23.33
CA VAL A 569 -6.86 23.49 -23.52
C VAL A 569 -7.22 23.32 -24.98
N GLU A 570 -6.65 22.30 -25.60
CA GLU A 570 -6.97 21.89 -26.96
C GLU A 570 -8.07 20.84 -26.89
N PHE A 571 -9.11 20.99 -27.71
CA PHE A 571 -10.25 20.09 -27.77
C PHE A 571 -10.60 19.77 -29.23
N ASN A 572 -10.64 18.48 -29.54
CA ASN A 572 -11.12 17.97 -30.81
C ASN A 572 -12.50 17.32 -30.61
N PRO A 573 -13.58 17.87 -31.20
CA PRO A 573 -14.93 17.33 -31.03
C PRO A 573 -15.14 16.01 -31.78
N SER A 574 -14.30 15.69 -32.78
CA SER A 574 -14.49 14.50 -33.62
C SER A 574 -14.20 13.19 -32.88
N ASP A 575 -13.22 13.20 -31.99
CA ASP A 575 -12.76 12.06 -31.19
C ASP A 575 -12.88 12.32 -29.67
N VAL A 576 -13.41 13.48 -29.28
CA VAL A 576 -13.56 13.94 -27.89
C VAL A 576 -12.21 13.92 -27.16
N VAL A 577 -11.14 14.27 -27.86
CA VAL A 577 -9.81 14.41 -27.26
C VAL A 577 -9.64 15.81 -26.68
N VAL A 578 -9.18 15.89 -25.43
CA VAL A 578 -8.90 17.10 -24.69
C VAL A 578 -7.48 17.00 -24.11
N ALA A 579 -6.65 17.99 -24.41
CA ALA A 579 -5.29 18.09 -23.89
C ALA A 579 -5.13 19.45 -23.22
N CYS A 580 -4.48 19.48 -22.05
CA CYS A 580 -4.29 20.71 -21.29
C CYS A 580 -2.80 20.98 -21.11
N SER A 581 -2.39 22.24 -21.24
CA SER A 581 -1.02 22.69 -21.02
C SER A 581 -0.51 22.43 -19.60
N CYS A 582 -1.38 22.20 -18.61
CA CYS A 582 -0.94 21.83 -17.26
C CYS A 582 -0.46 20.38 -17.14
N LYS A 583 -0.68 19.53 -18.16
CA LYS A 583 -0.18 18.15 -18.24
C LYS A 583 -0.56 17.23 -17.07
N LYS A 584 -1.62 17.57 -16.32
CA LYS A 584 -2.05 16.79 -15.15
C LYS A 584 -2.53 15.39 -15.54
N PHE A 585 -3.18 15.23 -16.69
CA PHE A 585 -3.62 13.91 -17.14
C PHE A 585 -2.42 13.06 -17.58
N GLU A 586 -1.48 13.63 -18.32
CA GLU A 586 -0.29 12.92 -18.78
C GLU A 586 0.64 12.53 -17.62
N SER A 587 0.75 13.38 -16.60
CA SER A 587 1.59 13.12 -15.42
C SER A 587 0.91 12.24 -14.38
N MET A 588 -0.36 12.49 -14.05
CA MET A 588 -1.06 11.82 -12.95
C MET A 588 -2.14 10.81 -13.41
N GLY A 589 -2.62 10.89 -14.64
CA GLY A 589 -3.70 10.04 -15.15
C GLY A 589 -5.11 10.47 -14.73
N ILE A 590 -5.28 11.71 -14.25
CA ILE A 590 -6.58 12.28 -13.83
C ILE A 590 -6.76 13.62 -14.55
N LEU A 591 -7.93 13.84 -15.17
CA LEU A 591 -8.25 15.10 -15.84
C LEU A 591 -8.19 16.28 -14.86
N CYS A 592 -7.57 17.37 -15.29
CA CYS A 592 -7.57 18.62 -14.53
C CYS A 592 -8.88 19.38 -14.68
N MET A 593 -9.12 20.30 -13.74
CA MET A 593 -10.22 21.25 -13.78
C MET A 593 -10.31 22.04 -15.09
N HIS A 594 -9.18 22.34 -15.76
CA HIS A 594 -9.20 23.06 -17.04
C HIS A 594 -9.82 22.22 -18.16
N ALA A 595 -9.38 20.95 -18.29
CA ALA A 595 -9.91 20.03 -19.28
C ALA A 595 -11.39 19.73 -19.00
N LEU A 596 -11.75 19.50 -17.73
CA LEU A 596 -13.14 19.30 -17.31
C LEU A 596 -14.03 20.52 -17.61
N LYS A 597 -13.50 21.74 -17.45
CA LYS A 597 -14.22 22.97 -17.82
C LYS A 597 -14.56 22.99 -19.30
N VAL A 598 -13.60 22.63 -20.16
CA VAL A 598 -13.83 22.60 -21.62
C VAL A 598 -14.81 21.52 -22.01
N LEU A 599 -14.72 20.31 -21.45
CA LEU A 599 -15.71 19.26 -21.69
C LEU A 599 -17.12 19.72 -21.31
N ASN A 600 -17.28 20.30 -20.12
CA ASN A 600 -18.56 20.82 -19.63
C ASN A 600 -19.10 21.96 -20.53
N ASN A 601 -18.24 22.91 -20.94
CA ASN A 601 -18.63 23.98 -21.86
C ASN A 601 -19.05 23.50 -23.25
N ASN A 602 -18.59 22.31 -23.67
CA ASN A 602 -18.96 21.68 -24.93
C ASN A 602 -20.06 20.62 -24.74
N ASN A 603 -20.77 20.63 -23.60
CA ASN A 603 -21.86 19.70 -23.27
C ASN A 603 -21.47 18.21 -23.29
N ILE A 604 -20.20 17.89 -23.05
CA ILE A 604 -19.74 16.52 -22.86
C ILE A 604 -19.96 16.16 -21.39
N LEU A 605 -21.02 15.40 -21.14
CA LEU A 605 -21.47 15.05 -19.79
C LEU A 605 -21.04 13.66 -19.33
N ASP A 606 -20.49 12.84 -20.24
CA ASP A 606 -19.92 11.52 -19.96
C ASP A 606 -18.40 11.63 -19.84
N LEU A 607 -17.76 10.73 -19.09
CA LEU A 607 -16.30 10.67 -18.98
C LEU A 607 -15.74 9.88 -20.16
N PRO A 608 -15.01 10.49 -21.11
CA PRO A 608 -14.50 9.76 -22.25
C PRO A 608 -13.53 8.65 -21.79
N SER A 609 -13.77 7.42 -22.25
CA SER A 609 -13.10 6.21 -21.77
C SER A 609 -11.57 6.26 -21.85
N GLN A 610 -11.00 7.01 -22.81
CA GLN A 610 -9.57 7.24 -22.94
C GLN A 610 -8.93 7.96 -21.74
N TYR A 611 -9.75 8.68 -20.95
CA TYR A 611 -9.31 9.35 -19.72
C TYR A 611 -9.50 8.51 -18.47
N ILE A 612 -10.01 7.28 -18.59
CA ILE A 612 -10.10 6.31 -17.49
C ILE A 612 -8.84 5.45 -17.50
N LEU A 613 -7.82 5.89 -16.77
CA LEU A 613 -6.56 5.16 -16.71
C LEU A 613 -6.71 3.92 -15.81
N ARG A 614 -6.54 2.73 -16.38
CA ARG A 614 -6.75 1.43 -15.70
C ARG A 614 -6.01 1.29 -14.36
N ARG A 615 -4.83 1.89 -14.20
CA ARG A 615 -4.09 1.83 -12.91
C ARG A 615 -4.86 2.41 -11.73
N TRP A 616 -5.85 3.26 -11.98
CA TRP A 616 -6.63 3.96 -10.95
C TRP A 616 -8.00 3.34 -10.71
N THR A 617 -8.34 2.28 -11.45
CA THR A 617 -9.65 1.64 -11.34
C THR A 617 -9.67 0.59 -10.24
N LYS A 618 -10.88 0.20 -9.82
CA LYS A 618 -11.10 -0.94 -8.91
C LYS A 618 -10.60 -2.25 -9.51
N ASP A 619 -10.55 -2.33 -10.84
CA ASP A 619 -10.10 -3.47 -11.62
C ASP A 619 -8.61 -3.40 -12.04
N ALA A 620 -7.81 -2.52 -11.42
CA ALA A 620 -6.41 -2.33 -11.78
C ALA A 620 -5.61 -3.66 -11.77
N LYS A 621 -5.91 -4.54 -10.81
CA LYS A 621 -5.28 -5.86 -10.67
C LYS A 621 -6.01 -6.99 -11.41
N VAL A 622 -7.18 -6.77 -11.99
CA VAL A 622 -7.92 -7.79 -12.75
C VAL A 622 -7.33 -7.83 -14.16
N GLU A 623 -6.78 -8.96 -14.61
CA GLU A 623 -6.26 -9.07 -15.98
C GLU A 623 -7.43 -8.87 -16.96
N ALA A 624 -7.36 -7.83 -17.80
CA ALA A 624 -8.22 -7.74 -18.96
C ALA A 624 -7.97 -8.98 -19.81
N VAL A 625 -9.00 -9.81 -20.01
CA VAL A 625 -9.04 -10.91 -20.99
C VAL A 625 -9.11 -10.31 -22.40
N SER A 626 -8.31 -9.29 -22.70
CA SER A 626 -8.37 -8.55 -23.96
C SER A 626 -6.98 -8.19 -24.43
N ASN A 627 -6.51 -9.02 -25.36
CA ASN A 627 -5.53 -8.74 -26.39
C ASN A 627 -5.58 -7.29 -26.88
N ARG A 628 -4.68 -6.41 -26.40
CA ARG A 628 -4.27 -5.17 -27.11
C ARG A 628 -2.82 -4.73 -26.82
N HIS A 629 -1.92 -5.65 -26.49
CA HIS A 629 -0.45 -5.40 -26.49
C HIS A 629 0.29 -6.34 -27.45
N GLN A 630 -0.36 -6.71 -28.55
CA GLN A 630 0.29 -7.40 -29.67
C GLN A 630 0.81 -6.44 -30.78
N SER A 631 0.61 -5.13 -30.69
CA SER A 631 1.16 -4.19 -31.68
C SER A 631 2.13 -3.22 -31.04
N ALA A 632 3.39 -3.66 -30.93
CA ALA A 632 4.61 -2.84 -30.96
C ALA A 632 5.92 -3.67 -30.85
N VAL A 633 5.87 -5.00 -30.91
CA VAL A 633 7.07 -5.86 -31.01
C VAL A 633 6.90 -6.85 -32.17
N ALA A 634 6.42 -6.36 -33.29
CA ALA A 634 6.48 -7.06 -34.58
C ALA A 634 7.58 -6.45 -35.45
N SER A 635 8.73 -6.13 -34.87
CA SER A 635 9.97 -5.85 -35.59
C SER A 635 11.16 -5.93 -34.64
N ASP A 636 11.34 -7.07 -33.96
CA ASP A 636 12.69 -7.45 -33.56
C ASP A 636 12.78 -8.97 -33.42
N ASN A 637 13.45 -9.60 -34.38
CA ASN A 637 13.55 -11.04 -34.52
C ASN A 637 14.52 -11.67 -33.50
N GLN A 638 14.64 -11.09 -32.30
CA GLN A 638 15.56 -11.54 -31.26
C GLN A 638 15.14 -11.14 -29.82
N ALA A 639 13.85 -11.17 -29.49
CA ALA A 639 13.48 -11.24 -28.06
C ALA A 639 14.04 -12.54 -27.47
N SER A 640 15.03 -12.45 -26.57
CA SER A 640 15.73 -13.63 -26.03
C SER A 640 14.74 -14.62 -25.42
N LEU A 641 15.03 -15.92 -25.54
CA LEU A 641 14.23 -16.99 -24.90
C LEU A 641 14.00 -16.69 -23.41
N THR A 642 14.99 -16.08 -22.75
CA THR A 642 14.92 -15.61 -21.37
C THR A 642 13.84 -14.56 -21.14
N LEU A 643 13.63 -13.60 -22.05
CA LEU A 643 12.57 -12.59 -21.92
C LEU A 643 11.18 -13.20 -22.07
N ARG A 644 11.01 -14.15 -23.01
CA ARG A 644 9.75 -14.87 -23.19
C ARG A 644 9.44 -15.76 -21.99
N TYR A 645 10.44 -16.50 -21.52
CA TYR A 645 10.37 -17.33 -20.31
C TYR A 645 9.99 -16.48 -19.09
N ASN A 646 10.72 -15.40 -18.82
CA ASN A 646 10.44 -14.50 -17.68
C ASN A 646 9.05 -13.84 -17.79
N HIS A 647 8.58 -13.52 -18.99
CA HIS A 647 7.23 -13.02 -19.21
C HIS A 647 6.16 -14.06 -18.81
N VAL A 648 6.31 -15.31 -19.25
CA VAL A 648 5.38 -16.40 -18.91
C VAL A 648 5.44 -16.73 -17.41
N CYS A 649 6.63 -16.82 -16.83
CA CYS A 649 6.81 -17.05 -15.39
C CYS A 649 6.10 -15.98 -14.56
N ARG A 650 6.16 -14.69 -14.94
CA ARG A 650 5.38 -13.65 -14.24
C ARG A 650 3.88 -13.91 -14.26
N LYS A 651 3.33 -14.30 -15.41
CA LYS A 651 1.88 -14.58 -15.51
C LYS A 651 1.51 -15.80 -14.67
N ALA A 652 2.33 -16.85 -14.71
CA ALA A 652 2.15 -18.05 -13.91
C ALA A 652 2.21 -17.77 -12.40
N ILE A 653 3.22 -17.01 -11.95
CA ILE A 653 3.35 -16.58 -10.55
C ILE A 653 2.17 -15.70 -10.15
N ALA A 654 1.78 -14.75 -11.00
CA ALA A 654 0.66 -13.85 -10.72
C ALA A 654 -0.66 -14.61 -10.54
N ILE A 655 -0.96 -15.59 -11.40
CA ILE A 655 -2.20 -16.36 -11.27
C ILE A 655 -2.12 -17.35 -10.10
N ALA A 656 -0.95 -17.95 -9.82
CA ALA A 656 -0.77 -18.84 -8.68
C ALA A 656 -0.91 -18.12 -7.33
N VAL A 657 -0.32 -16.94 -7.18
CA VAL A 657 -0.46 -16.12 -5.96
C VAL A 657 -1.91 -15.67 -5.78
N LYS A 658 -2.59 -15.28 -6.87
CA LYS A 658 -4.00 -14.89 -6.83
C LYS A 658 -4.94 -16.05 -6.52
N SER A 659 -4.67 -17.25 -7.06
CA SER A 659 -5.52 -18.41 -6.80
C SER A 659 -5.31 -18.97 -5.40
N ALA A 660 -4.10 -18.88 -4.84
CA ALA A 660 -3.77 -19.35 -3.50
C ALA A 660 -4.62 -18.73 -2.39
N VAL A 661 -5.25 -17.58 -2.63
CA VAL A 661 -6.16 -16.95 -1.67
C VAL A 661 -7.51 -17.68 -1.57
N SER A 662 -7.93 -18.51 -2.54
CA SER A 662 -9.22 -19.21 -2.57
C SER A 662 -9.07 -20.67 -2.99
N LYS A 663 -9.63 -21.60 -2.22
CA LYS A 663 -9.57 -23.04 -2.54
C LYS A 663 -10.18 -23.35 -3.91
N ASP A 664 -11.36 -22.82 -4.21
CA ASP A 664 -12.05 -23.07 -5.47
C ASP A 664 -11.25 -22.53 -6.68
N ALA A 665 -10.58 -21.38 -6.51
CA ALA A 665 -9.74 -20.80 -7.57
C ALA A 665 -8.44 -21.60 -7.77
N LEU A 666 -7.90 -22.15 -6.69
CA LEU A 666 -6.72 -23.03 -6.72
C LEU A 666 -7.04 -24.33 -7.46
N ASP A 667 -8.15 -24.99 -7.13
CA ASP A 667 -8.58 -26.24 -7.78
C ASP A 667 -8.80 -26.03 -9.29
N ILE A 668 -9.40 -24.89 -9.69
CA ILE A 668 -9.55 -24.53 -11.12
C ILE A 668 -8.19 -24.34 -11.80
N LEU A 669 -7.24 -23.68 -11.13
CA LEU A 669 -5.92 -23.43 -11.68
C LEU A 669 -5.13 -24.73 -11.82
N GLU A 670 -5.13 -25.60 -10.81
CA GLU A 670 -4.43 -26.89 -10.84
C GLU A 670 -4.94 -27.76 -11.99
N HIS A 671 -6.25 -27.94 -12.09
CA HIS A 671 -6.85 -28.68 -13.21
C HIS A 671 -6.60 -28.04 -14.58
N GLY A 672 -6.56 -26.70 -14.64
CA GLY A 672 -6.22 -25.97 -15.85
C GLY A 672 -4.76 -26.19 -16.27
N LEU A 673 -3.84 -26.14 -15.30
CA LEU A 673 -2.41 -26.36 -15.52
C LEU A 673 -2.13 -27.79 -15.95
N ASP A 674 -2.73 -28.80 -15.32
CA ASP A 674 -2.56 -30.20 -15.71
C ASP A 674 -2.95 -30.43 -17.18
N ARG A 675 -4.08 -29.84 -17.60
CA ARG A 675 -4.52 -29.89 -18.99
C ARG A 675 -3.53 -29.20 -19.92
N PHE A 676 -3.06 -28.01 -19.54
CA PHE A 676 -2.13 -27.22 -20.33
C PHE A 676 -0.76 -27.90 -20.46
N ILE A 677 -0.26 -28.51 -19.39
CA ILE A 677 0.97 -29.32 -19.38
C ILE A 677 0.83 -30.48 -20.37
N ALA A 678 -0.27 -31.23 -20.30
CA ALA A 678 -0.53 -32.34 -21.22
C ALA A 678 -0.65 -31.89 -22.70
N GLU A 679 -1.18 -30.70 -22.96
CA GLU A 679 -1.21 -30.11 -24.31
C GLU A 679 0.19 -29.69 -24.78
N MET A 680 0.99 -29.05 -23.92
CA MET A 680 2.36 -28.63 -24.25
C MET A 680 3.30 -29.81 -24.48
N GLU A 681 3.18 -30.87 -23.68
CA GLU A 681 3.95 -32.10 -23.90
C GLU A 681 3.66 -32.70 -25.28
N LYS A 682 2.41 -32.68 -25.75
CA LYS A 682 2.06 -33.14 -27.11
C LYS A 682 2.68 -32.28 -28.20
N VAL A 683 2.71 -30.96 -28.02
CA VAL A 683 3.35 -30.04 -28.98
C VAL A 683 4.87 -30.29 -29.04
N LEU A 684 5.52 -30.40 -27.88
CA LEU A 684 6.96 -30.65 -27.78
C LEU A 684 7.37 -32.05 -28.29
N HIS A 685 6.50 -33.06 -28.15
CA HIS A 685 6.70 -34.40 -28.71
C HIS A 685 6.46 -34.46 -30.23
N ASN A 686 5.56 -33.63 -30.77
CA ASN A 686 5.34 -33.54 -32.21
C ASN A 686 6.46 -32.80 -32.95
N ASP A 687 7.15 -31.85 -32.30
CA ASP A 687 8.33 -31.18 -32.88
C ASP A 687 9.58 -32.08 -32.88
N SER A 688 9.65 -33.09 -32.02
CA SER A 688 10.77 -34.04 -31.94
C SER A 688 10.63 -35.24 -32.89
N THR A 689 9.48 -35.44 -33.52
CA THR A 689 9.26 -36.49 -34.55
C THR A 689 9.54 -36.02 -35.98
N GLY A 690 9.89 -34.74 -36.19
CA GLY A 690 10.23 -34.16 -37.49
C GLY A 690 11.73 -34.16 -37.86
N LYS A 691 12.61 -34.67 -37.00
CA LYS A 691 14.07 -34.75 -37.25
C LYS A 691 14.66 -36.10 -36.85
N GLN A 692 14.28 -37.18 -37.54
CA GLN A 692 15.07 -38.40 -37.58
C GLN A 692 15.00 -39.03 -38.97
N THR A 693 15.96 -38.68 -39.83
CA THR A 693 16.69 -39.63 -40.70
C THR A 693 18.08 -39.06 -40.89
N ASP A 694 19.04 -39.55 -40.10
CA ASP A 694 20.26 -40.19 -40.60
C ASP A 694 21.10 -40.67 -39.40
N ASP A 695 21.51 -41.93 -39.49
CA ASP A 695 22.28 -42.69 -38.50
C ASP A 695 23.61 -42.03 -38.11
N VAL A 696 24.03 -42.24 -36.85
CA VAL A 696 25.30 -42.91 -36.46
C VAL A 696 25.52 -42.81 -34.92
N ASN A 697 25.47 -43.99 -34.30
CA ASN A 697 26.33 -44.56 -33.24
C ASN A 697 26.52 -43.90 -31.85
N VAL A 698 25.83 -44.50 -30.87
CA VAL A 698 26.25 -44.96 -29.52
C VAL A 698 27.47 -44.30 -28.83
N ASN A 699 27.24 -43.53 -27.76
CA ASN A 699 27.68 -43.86 -26.38
C ASN A 699 27.37 -42.75 -25.35
N SER A 700 27.09 -43.20 -24.12
CA SER A 700 27.00 -42.48 -22.84
C SER A 700 25.68 -41.79 -22.45
N MET A 701 24.95 -42.42 -21.53
CA MET A 701 24.18 -41.69 -20.50
C MET A 701 25.17 -41.01 -19.53
N PRO A 702 24.79 -39.89 -18.91
CA PRO A 702 24.39 -39.98 -17.51
C PRO A 702 23.11 -39.19 -17.15
N GLN A 703 22.37 -39.84 -16.25
CA GLN A 703 21.52 -39.37 -15.15
C GLN A 703 21.25 -37.87 -14.94
N ASN A 704 19.96 -37.57 -14.65
CA ASN A 704 19.37 -36.48 -13.86
C ASN A 704 20.21 -35.22 -13.54
N PRO A 705 19.62 -34.03 -13.73
CA PRO A 705 19.85 -32.90 -12.84
C PRO A 705 18.54 -32.25 -12.36
N LEU A 706 18.09 -32.65 -11.18
CA LEU A 706 17.33 -31.82 -10.25
C LEU A 706 18.36 -31.04 -9.41
N GLU A 707 19.06 -30.08 -10.00
CA GLU A 707 19.93 -29.15 -9.28
C GLU A 707 20.49 -28.09 -10.24
N THR A 708 19.75 -27.02 -10.53
CA THR A 708 20.35 -25.75 -10.97
C THR A 708 19.35 -24.59 -10.84
N ASN A 709 19.28 -24.00 -9.66
CA ASN A 709 18.80 -22.62 -9.46
C ASN A 709 19.81 -21.86 -8.57
N GLN A 710 21.09 -21.99 -8.89
CA GLN A 710 22.15 -21.10 -8.42
C GLN A 710 22.69 -20.35 -9.64
N ILE A 711 22.24 -19.11 -9.84
CA ILE A 711 22.94 -18.18 -10.74
C ILE A 711 23.90 -17.38 -9.87
N LEU A 712 25.11 -17.94 -9.68
CA LEU A 712 26.28 -17.16 -9.30
C LEU A 712 26.71 -16.37 -10.54
N PHE A 713 26.41 -15.07 -10.56
CA PHE A 713 26.97 -14.16 -11.56
C PHE A 713 28.48 -13.99 -11.28
N GLN A 714 29.31 -14.88 -11.82
CA GLN A 714 30.73 -14.64 -11.95
C GLN A 714 31.01 -13.89 -13.26
N ARG A 715 31.59 -12.70 -13.10
CA ARG A 715 32.24 -11.84 -14.13
C ARG A 715 31.39 -11.47 -15.35
N PHE A 716 30.76 -10.29 -15.26
CA PHE A 716 30.65 -9.35 -16.36
C PHE A 716 31.12 -7.97 -15.91
#